data_AF-A0A6P7G8J6-F1
#
_entry.id   AF-A0A6P7G8J6-F1
#
_cell.length_a   1.000
_cell.length_b   1.000
_cell.length_c   1.000
_cell.angle_alpha   90.00
_cell.angle_beta   90.00
_cell.angle_gamma   90.00
#
_symmetry.space_group_name_H-M   'P 1'
#
loop_
_entity.id
_entity.type
_entity.pdbx_description
1 polymer ?
#
loop_
_entity_poly.entity_id
_entity_poly.type
_entity_poly.pdbx_seq_one_letter_code
_entity_poly.pdbx_strand_id
1 'polypeptide(L)'
;MAAKALLVLLFLNYALSETTPSTSTIPLGADVHQIEYSEGTSVEAIYSLPPVNVSVSGAWNGTQIVRASLARVLDFYNTELLSANFPRFKNGLSQGCQKDVDAYIQGLLTAENWALKMDDASGRYSSGWFWGNNYWIGSQNLCEHINPKKQIIIISQNHSRSARAAEASLKPQSPGLTMGYIPGPVMYTNGPPFPVSFFKLRLHLNSSFTTEERILHIGLCLPHACSANDAQKIMEETSSSSANMTVKVEQVRSEHNRYNYWTDPTFIALGVTTAGVVFMLILGTAFDYYLEHLKKCNMKDKHFSHFNKQLDMAMPDLKAKNGLYVVNNNNTTNGSNDDHSRSIDINSSNASKPRENLMNFILKELLLSFSVRINMSYICDQTVGSDTISVIHGLKAISMAWVILGHTCIVIFKYSDNMEYRRIVQKEFLFQTVTNGTFSVDTFFFCSGLLVSFLYFRTNAKGKLDSLNKGNGFIAGILHFLGLVTYRFARLTFPYLFTLGVVEVSMKWFAYNSVFEPPTSDHINCPNYWWRNILYINTLFPVDQMCMLWSWYLSDDTQFYVVGAVILILATSHFKSAAALLITFMVSSWMTTGYIAYSNSHIPGSDDPLALFDKIYDKPWTRLGPYLIGMCTGWLLFKKNCKIQMSKLVLITGWTISIGMLLSLVYGLYETKLNPWIGAAYSSLSHSAWALSLAWIVVACMTGYGGVVDKILSATILYPFSRVTYCAYLVHPIAIRAMVMCMDGPLHLGSIITIIIYLGQMMLSYILSFFVSVAFEAPLVSMLRIITKVVTMRKPLAISNINNNNMNVVSQ
;
A
#
# COMPACT_ATOMS: atom_id res chain seq x y z
N MET A 1 14.24 -22.56 20.28
CA MET A 1 13.36 -23.41 19.43
C MET A 1 12.98 -24.74 20.14
N ALA A 2 12.48 -24.70 21.37
CA ALA A 2 12.02 -25.91 22.08
C ALA A 2 10.93 -25.66 23.16
N ALA A 3 10.25 -24.51 23.12
CA ALA A 3 9.25 -24.14 24.14
C ALA A 3 7.83 -23.96 23.57
N LYS A 4 7.63 -24.19 22.27
CA LYS A 4 6.31 -24.04 21.59
C LYS A 4 5.62 -25.36 21.23
N ALA A 5 6.17 -26.50 21.67
CA ALA A 5 5.62 -27.83 21.38
C ALA A 5 4.92 -28.51 22.59
N LEU A 6 4.93 -27.91 23.78
CA LEU A 6 4.36 -28.54 24.99
C LEU A 6 2.95 -28.04 25.36
N LEU A 7 2.47 -26.92 24.78
CA LEU A 7 1.19 -26.32 25.20
C LEU A 7 -0.05 -26.88 24.48
N VAL A 8 0.14 -27.75 23.47
CA VAL A 8 -0.95 -28.35 22.67
C VAL A 8 -1.47 -29.66 23.30
N LEU A 9 -0.76 -30.21 24.29
CA LEU A 9 -1.15 -31.47 24.97
C LEU A 9 -1.92 -31.28 26.29
N LEU A 10 -2.13 -30.04 26.75
CA LEU A 10 -2.86 -29.75 28.00
C LEU A 10 -4.32 -29.32 27.80
N PHE A 11 -4.78 -29.13 26.56
CA PHE A 11 -6.14 -28.63 26.26
C PHE A 11 -7.13 -29.70 25.78
N LEU A 12 -6.77 -30.99 25.85
CA LEU A 12 -7.59 -32.10 25.34
C LEU A 12 -8.24 -32.98 26.42
N ASN A 13 -8.29 -32.52 27.67
CA ASN A 13 -8.86 -33.29 28.78
C ASN A 13 -10.03 -32.62 29.53
N TYR A 14 -10.66 -31.59 28.94
CA TYR A 14 -11.80 -30.92 29.57
C TYR A 14 -13.08 -31.05 28.75
N ALA A 15 -13.46 -32.29 28.45
CA ALA A 15 -14.81 -32.65 28.02
C ALA A 15 -15.03 -34.14 28.26
N LEU A 16 -15.74 -34.50 29.34
CA LEU A 16 -16.81 -35.54 29.40
C LEU A 16 -17.17 -35.94 30.85
N SER A 17 -18.48 -36.24 31.03
CA SER A 17 -19.15 -36.95 32.13
C SER A 17 -19.57 -36.09 33.35
N GLU A 18 -20.82 -35.63 33.57
CA GLU A 18 -22.18 -36.24 33.66
C GLU A 18 -22.56 -36.79 35.06
N THR A 19 -23.78 -36.43 35.52
CA THR A 19 -24.69 -37.04 36.55
C THR A 19 -24.71 -36.60 38.06
N THR A 20 -25.74 -35.77 38.41
CA THR A 20 -26.83 -35.82 39.47
C THR A 20 -26.71 -36.61 40.80
N PRO A 21 -27.65 -36.51 41.80
CA PRO A 21 -28.44 -35.38 42.41
C PRO A 21 -28.58 -35.47 43.97
N SER A 22 -29.23 -34.51 44.67
CA SER A 22 -30.08 -34.79 45.87
C SER A 22 -30.99 -33.64 46.38
N THR A 23 -32.25 -34.05 46.58
CA THR A 23 -33.45 -33.61 47.34
C THR A 23 -33.39 -32.65 48.55
N SER A 24 -34.41 -31.78 48.70
CA SER A 24 -35.40 -31.79 49.82
C SER A 24 -36.49 -30.67 49.67
N THR A 25 -37.54 -30.76 50.50
CA THR A 25 -38.99 -30.50 50.24
C THR A 25 -39.65 -29.35 51.05
N ILE A 26 -40.53 -28.53 50.41
CA ILE A 26 -41.93 -28.06 50.80
C ILE A 26 -42.09 -27.13 52.06
N PRO A 27 -43.16 -26.28 52.33
CA PRO A 27 -44.42 -25.88 51.62
C PRO A 27 -44.85 -24.36 51.53
N LEU A 28 -45.82 -24.10 50.62
CA LEU A 28 -47.06 -23.26 50.60
C LEU A 28 -47.26 -21.85 51.26
N GLY A 29 -47.98 -20.99 50.51
CA GLY A 29 -48.95 -19.97 50.98
C GLY A 29 -48.84 -18.60 50.27
N ALA A 30 -49.77 -18.21 49.37
CA ALA A 30 -50.84 -17.19 49.54
C ALA A 30 -50.32 -15.74 49.76
N ASP A 31 -50.78 -14.63 49.16
CA ASP A 31 -51.97 -14.26 48.40
C ASP A 31 -51.65 -13.00 47.54
N VAL A 32 -52.45 -12.79 46.50
CA VAL A 32 -52.45 -11.61 45.62
C VAL A 32 -53.25 -10.49 46.28
N HIS A 33 -52.69 -9.29 46.38
CA HIS A 33 -53.47 -8.05 46.57
C HIS A 33 -52.94 -6.93 45.67
N GLN A 34 -53.79 -6.50 44.73
CA GLN A 34 -53.78 -5.17 44.12
C GLN A 34 -54.06 -4.10 45.19
N ILE A 35 -53.56 -2.86 45.00
CA ILE A 35 -54.11 -1.53 45.37
C ILE A 35 -53.03 -0.52 44.94
N GLU A 36 -53.19 0.31 43.90
CA GLU A 36 -54.01 1.52 43.70
C GLU A 36 -53.13 2.78 43.73
N TYR A 37 -53.27 3.61 42.71
CA TYR A 37 -52.47 4.80 42.41
C TYR A 37 -52.84 6.00 43.31
N SER A 38 -51.88 6.88 43.58
CA SER A 38 -52.17 8.29 43.88
C SER A 38 -51.31 9.22 43.03
N GLU A 39 -51.95 10.21 42.42
CA GLU A 39 -51.35 11.32 41.67
C GLU A 39 -50.98 12.49 42.59
N GLY A 40 -49.91 13.22 42.25
CA GLY A 40 -49.55 14.47 42.94
C GLY A 40 -48.19 15.10 42.57
N THR A 41 -48.12 15.69 41.37
CA THR A 41 -47.28 16.84 40.92
C THR A 41 -45.77 16.89 41.20
N SER A 42 -44.98 16.68 40.13
CA SER A 42 -43.99 17.63 39.60
C SER A 42 -43.67 17.26 38.14
N VAL A 43 -43.63 18.24 37.25
CA VAL A 43 -43.30 18.02 35.83
C VAL A 43 -41.78 17.87 35.71
N GLU A 44 -41.31 16.63 35.68
CA GLU A 44 -39.94 16.25 35.32
C GLU A 44 -39.94 15.37 34.07
N ALA A 45 -38.82 15.43 33.33
CA ALA A 45 -38.64 14.93 31.97
C ALA A 45 -39.32 13.57 31.69
N ILE A 46 -40.22 13.58 30.71
CA ILE A 46 -40.85 12.38 30.15
C ILE A 46 -39.72 11.53 29.56
N TYR A 47 -39.57 10.30 30.08
CA TYR A 47 -38.49 9.33 29.86
C TYR A 47 -37.27 9.45 30.77
N SER A 48 -37.47 9.18 32.06
CA SER A 48 -36.50 8.33 32.77
C SER A 48 -36.88 6.88 32.49
N LEU A 49 -35.96 6.08 31.93
CA LEU A 49 -36.17 4.64 31.81
C LEU A 49 -36.48 4.10 33.22
N PRO A 50 -37.60 3.39 33.43
CA PRO A 50 -37.99 2.94 34.76
C PRO A 50 -36.84 2.11 35.38
N PRO A 51 -36.53 2.30 36.67
CA PRO A 51 -35.54 1.47 37.34
C PRO A 51 -35.96 0.01 37.21
N VAL A 52 -35.11 -0.81 36.57
CA VAL A 52 -35.34 -2.26 36.47
C VAL A 52 -35.10 -2.87 37.84
N ASN A 53 -36.18 -3.31 38.48
CA ASN A 53 -36.12 -4.12 39.68
C ASN A 53 -35.62 -5.52 39.29
N VAL A 54 -34.36 -5.82 39.58
CA VAL A 54 -33.83 -7.17 39.45
C VAL A 54 -34.09 -7.87 40.78
N SER A 55 -35.18 -8.64 40.86
CA SER A 55 -35.40 -9.56 41.99
C SER A 55 -34.52 -10.78 41.81
N VAL A 56 -33.46 -10.90 42.61
CA VAL A 56 -32.63 -12.11 42.64
C VAL A 56 -33.31 -13.12 43.56
N SER A 57 -33.79 -14.23 43.01
CA SER A 57 -34.29 -15.35 43.81
C SER A 57 -33.12 -16.08 44.46
N GLY A 58 -32.67 -15.60 45.62
CA GLY A 58 -31.62 -16.25 46.42
C GLY A 58 -31.20 -15.45 47.64
N ALA A 59 -31.64 -15.90 48.82
CA ALA A 59 -31.21 -15.56 50.20
C ALA A 59 -31.11 -14.08 50.64
N TRP A 60 -31.25 -13.09 49.74
CA TRP A 60 -31.22 -11.67 50.05
C TRP A 60 -32.55 -11.03 49.65
N ASN A 61 -33.46 -10.86 50.61
CA ASN A 61 -34.71 -10.08 50.46
C ASN A 61 -34.43 -8.58 50.41
N GLY A 62 -33.69 -8.12 49.39
CA GLY A 62 -33.43 -6.71 49.14
C GLY A 62 -33.60 -6.38 47.66
N THR A 63 -34.48 -5.44 47.34
CA THR A 63 -34.55 -4.84 46.00
C THR A 63 -33.30 -3.99 45.76
N GLN A 64 -32.36 -4.48 44.94
CA GLN A 64 -31.24 -3.65 44.48
C GLN A 64 -31.72 -2.72 43.36
N ILE A 65 -31.71 -1.42 43.63
CA ILE A 65 -32.01 -0.39 42.62
C ILE A 65 -30.73 -0.10 41.84
N VAL A 66 -30.61 -0.68 40.64
CA VAL A 66 -29.57 -0.32 39.68
C VAL A 66 -29.99 0.98 38.98
N ARG A 67 -29.43 2.11 39.44
CA ARG A 67 -29.80 3.47 38.99
C ARG A 67 -29.55 3.70 37.49
N ALA A 68 -28.43 3.22 36.94
CA ALA A 68 -28.18 3.25 35.50
C ALA A 68 -27.15 2.18 35.11
N SER A 69 -27.40 1.45 34.03
CA SER A 69 -26.38 0.62 33.38
C SER A 69 -25.67 1.45 32.30
N LEU A 70 -24.45 1.07 31.93
CA LEU A 70 -23.71 1.74 30.85
C LEU A 70 -24.52 1.74 29.54
N ALA A 71 -25.27 0.68 29.27
CA ALA A 71 -26.20 0.62 28.15
C ALA A 71 -27.22 1.78 28.19
N ARG A 72 -27.86 2.06 29.34
CA ARG A 72 -28.80 3.20 29.44
C ARG A 72 -28.13 4.56 29.29
N VAL A 73 -26.88 4.72 29.73
CA VAL A 73 -26.16 6.00 29.64
C VAL A 73 -25.73 6.29 28.19
N LEU A 74 -25.36 5.25 27.45
CA LEU A 74 -24.87 5.35 26.07
C LEU A 74 -25.98 5.20 25.03
N ASP A 75 -27.20 4.88 25.45
CA ASP A 75 -28.38 4.75 24.59
C ASP A 75 -29.08 6.11 24.40
N PHE A 76 -28.37 7.04 23.78
CA PHE A 76 -28.89 8.38 23.45
C PHE A 76 -29.69 8.41 22.15
N TYR A 77 -29.66 7.32 21.38
CA TYR A 77 -30.44 7.16 20.16
C TYR A 77 -30.93 5.72 20.06
N ASN A 78 -32.24 5.55 20.06
CA ASN A 78 -32.92 4.31 19.72
C ASN A 78 -34.28 4.65 19.08
N THR A 79 -34.95 3.65 18.52
CA THR A 79 -36.24 3.83 17.85
C THR A 79 -37.39 4.17 18.79
N GLU A 80 -37.30 3.82 20.08
CA GLU A 80 -38.28 4.21 21.11
C GLU A 80 -38.22 5.71 21.40
N LEU A 81 -37.01 6.25 21.58
CA LEU A 81 -36.73 7.68 21.76
C LEU A 81 -37.11 8.48 20.52
N LEU A 82 -36.88 7.92 19.32
CA LEU A 82 -37.33 8.50 18.07
C LEU A 82 -38.85 8.62 18.07
N SER A 83 -39.57 7.52 18.32
CA SER A 83 -41.05 7.50 18.36
C SER A 83 -41.61 8.48 19.40
N ALA A 84 -40.99 8.54 20.58
CA ALA A 84 -41.39 9.43 21.67
C ALA A 84 -41.25 10.93 21.33
N ASN A 85 -40.15 11.31 20.68
CA ASN A 85 -39.85 12.71 20.38
C ASN A 85 -40.37 13.17 19.01
N PHE A 86 -40.69 12.24 18.10
CA PHE A 86 -41.10 12.54 16.73
C PHE A 86 -42.21 13.61 16.62
N PRO A 87 -43.28 13.60 17.44
CA PRO A 87 -44.32 14.64 17.37
C PRO A 87 -43.80 16.07 17.55
N ARG A 88 -42.68 16.27 18.27
CA ARG A 88 -42.10 17.59 18.55
C ARG A 88 -41.40 18.20 17.34
N PHE A 89 -40.70 17.38 16.55
CA PHE A 89 -39.86 17.85 15.45
C PHE A 89 -40.30 17.40 14.05
N LYS A 90 -41.36 16.57 13.93
CA LYS A 90 -41.86 16.06 12.64
C LYS A 90 -42.12 17.14 11.58
N ASN A 91 -42.58 18.32 12.01
CA ASN A 91 -42.87 19.45 11.10
C ASN A 91 -41.60 20.14 10.59
N GLY A 92 -40.44 19.87 11.21
CA GLY A 92 -39.14 20.37 10.80
C GLY A 92 -38.44 19.50 9.76
N LEU A 93 -39.01 18.35 9.39
CA LEU A 93 -38.49 17.44 8.36
C LEU A 93 -39.11 17.73 6.99
N SER A 94 -38.44 17.29 5.93
CA SER A 94 -39.03 17.30 4.59
C SER A 94 -40.34 16.47 4.54
N GLN A 95 -41.31 16.91 3.75
CA GLN A 95 -42.66 16.31 3.74
C GLN A 95 -42.65 14.80 3.41
N GLY A 96 -41.76 14.37 2.50
CA GLY A 96 -41.57 12.96 2.15
C GLY A 96 -40.98 12.16 3.32
N CYS A 97 -39.90 12.67 3.92
CA CYS A 97 -39.26 12.05 5.08
C CYS A 97 -40.22 11.94 6.26
N GLN A 98 -40.98 13.01 6.55
CA GLN A 98 -41.97 13.02 7.62
C GLN A 98 -42.99 11.89 7.46
N LYS A 99 -43.54 11.74 6.26
CA LYS A 99 -44.55 10.70 5.96
C LYS A 99 -43.97 9.29 6.12
N ASP A 100 -42.78 9.05 5.59
CA ASP A 100 -42.18 7.70 5.59
C ASP A 100 -41.63 7.32 6.97
N VAL A 101 -41.11 8.29 7.74
CA VAL A 101 -40.72 8.06 9.15
C VAL A 101 -41.94 7.82 10.03
N ASP A 102 -43.07 8.49 9.78
CA ASP A 102 -44.33 8.20 10.47
C ASP A 102 -44.78 6.76 10.20
N ALA A 103 -44.73 6.32 8.94
CA ALA A 103 -45.01 4.93 8.57
C ALA A 103 -44.01 3.94 9.20
N TYR A 104 -42.72 4.30 9.28
CA TYR A 104 -41.71 3.51 9.97
C TYR A 104 -42.05 3.32 11.46
N ILE A 105 -42.40 4.41 12.15
CA ILE A 105 -42.82 4.36 13.56
C ILE A 105 -44.09 3.51 13.74
N GLN A 106 -45.08 3.64 12.87
CA GLN A 106 -46.29 2.79 12.93
C GLN A 106 -45.95 1.30 12.72
N GLY A 107 -45.03 1.00 11.81
CA GLY A 107 -44.51 -0.37 11.62
C GLY A 107 -43.80 -0.92 12.86
N LEU A 108 -43.05 -0.07 13.58
CA LEU A 108 -42.42 -0.45 14.85
C LEU A 108 -43.46 -0.69 15.96
N LEU A 109 -44.47 0.18 16.08
CA LEU A 109 -45.55 0.03 17.07
C LEU A 109 -46.36 -1.24 16.88
N THR A 110 -46.50 -1.69 15.64
CA THR A 110 -47.20 -2.94 15.28
C THR A 110 -46.27 -4.16 15.20
N ALA A 111 -44.98 -3.98 15.51
CA ALA A 111 -43.93 -4.99 15.43
C ALA A 111 -43.85 -5.68 14.05
N GLU A 112 -44.04 -4.91 12.98
CA GLU A 112 -43.91 -5.42 11.61
C GLU A 112 -42.47 -5.82 11.29
N ASN A 113 -42.30 -6.98 10.65
CA ASN A 113 -40.97 -7.57 10.40
C ASN A 113 -40.03 -6.65 9.60
N TRP A 114 -40.52 -5.85 8.64
CA TRP A 114 -39.66 -4.94 7.89
C TRP A 114 -39.16 -3.78 8.73
N ALA A 115 -39.99 -3.27 9.64
CA ALA A 115 -39.63 -2.18 10.53
C ALA A 115 -38.59 -2.64 11.55
N LEU A 116 -38.79 -3.82 12.15
CA LEU A 116 -37.79 -4.44 13.03
C LEU A 116 -36.46 -4.73 12.32
N LYS A 117 -36.51 -5.13 11.04
CA LYS A 117 -35.29 -5.30 10.23
C LYS A 117 -34.58 -3.97 9.95
N MET A 118 -35.32 -2.89 9.71
CA MET A 118 -34.73 -1.56 9.54
C MET A 118 -34.08 -1.06 10.84
N ASP A 119 -34.70 -1.34 11.99
CA ASP A 119 -34.12 -1.04 13.30
C ASP A 119 -32.84 -1.85 13.54
N ASP A 120 -32.85 -3.16 13.25
CA ASP A 120 -31.67 -4.03 13.36
C ASP A 120 -30.53 -3.65 12.41
N ALA A 121 -30.85 -3.09 11.24
CA ALA A 121 -29.86 -2.56 10.30
C ALA A 121 -29.18 -1.28 10.80
N SER A 122 -29.82 -0.54 11.69
CA SER A 122 -29.27 0.70 12.26
C SER A 122 -28.24 0.40 13.35
N GLY A 123 -27.28 1.31 13.48
CA GLY A 123 -26.26 1.29 14.49
C GLY A 123 -26.82 1.54 15.89
N ARG A 124 -26.29 0.83 16.87
CA ARG A 124 -26.64 0.94 18.29
C ARG A 124 -25.39 0.85 19.15
N TYR A 125 -25.53 1.15 20.44
CA TYR A 125 -24.47 0.94 21.42
C TYR A 125 -23.82 -0.44 21.25
N SER A 126 -22.49 -0.44 21.13
CA SER A 126 -21.66 -1.64 21.06
C SER A 126 -20.66 -1.64 22.23
N SER A 127 -20.25 -2.83 22.66
CA SER A 127 -19.23 -3.00 23.70
C SER A 127 -17.90 -2.36 23.28
N GLY A 128 -17.05 -2.07 24.28
CA GLY A 128 -15.72 -1.50 24.04
C GLY A 128 -15.64 0.02 24.04
N TRP A 129 -16.65 0.74 24.54
CA TRP A 129 -16.61 2.22 24.68
C TRP A 129 -15.34 2.72 25.38
N PHE A 130 -15.03 2.19 26.57
CA PHE A 130 -13.79 2.52 27.30
C PHE A 130 -12.54 1.85 26.72
N TRP A 131 -12.70 1.02 25.68
CA TRP A 131 -11.63 0.32 24.96
C TRP A 131 -11.40 0.88 23.55
N GLY A 132 -11.93 2.09 23.29
CA GLY A 132 -11.70 2.83 22.05
C GLY A 132 -12.63 2.46 20.91
N ASN A 133 -13.76 1.80 21.17
CA ASN A 133 -14.76 1.54 20.12
C ASN A 133 -15.53 2.81 19.78
N ASN A 134 -15.20 3.41 18.64
CA ASN A 134 -15.85 4.60 18.10
C ASN A 134 -16.71 4.31 16.86
N TYR A 135 -16.99 3.04 16.55
CA TYR A 135 -17.70 2.64 15.34
C TYR A 135 -18.97 1.85 15.69
N TRP A 136 -20.11 2.53 15.70
CA TRP A 136 -21.45 1.95 15.88
C TRP A 136 -22.19 1.95 14.55
N ILE A 137 -21.57 1.36 13.54
CA ILE A 137 -21.98 1.54 12.14
C ILE A 137 -23.33 0.86 11.86
N GLY A 138 -23.69 -0.24 12.52
CA GLY A 138 -24.85 -1.04 12.09
C GLY A 138 -24.52 -1.84 10.83
N SER A 139 -25.54 -2.27 10.06
CA SER A 139 -25.34 -3.08 8.86
C SER A 139 -25.88 -2.39 7.61
N GLN A 140 -24.98 -1.77 6.84
CA GLN A 140 -25.32 -1.17 5.54
C GLN A 140 -25.91 -2.22 4.59
N ASN A 141 -25.26 -3.38 4.50
CA ASN A 141 -25.72 -4.49 3.67
C ASN A 141 -27.13 -4.96 4.03
N LEU A 142 -27.47 -5.05 5.32
CA LEU A 142 -28.83 -5.39 5.73
C LEU A 142 -29.83 -4.31 5.29
N CYS A 143 -29.52 -3.03 5.51
CA CYS A 143 -30.37 -1.90 5.08
C CYS A 143 -30.66 -1.95 3.57
N GLU A 144 -29.64 -2.18 2.75
CA GLU A 144 -29.78 -2.27 1.29
C GLU A 144 -30.64 -3.47 0.84
N HIS A 145 -30.57 -4.59 1.54
CA HIS A 145 -31.29 -5.83 1.18
C HIS A 145 -32.74 -5.87 1.70
N ILE A 146 -33.11 -5.00 2.63
CA ILE A 146 -34.49 -4.85 3.11
C ILE A 146 -35.37 -4.19 2.03
N ASN A 147 -34.79 -3.33 1.19
CA ASN A 147 -35.50 -2.59 0.15
C ASN A 147 -36.28 -3.55 -0.78
N PRO A 148 -37.60 -3.34 -1.03
CA PRO A 148 -38.35 -4.17 -1.95
C PRO A 148 -37.69 -4.18 -3.34
N LYS A 149 -37.09 -5.32 -3.71
CA LYS A 149 -36.71 -5.57 -5.11
C LYS A 149 -38.00 -5.53 -5.90
N LYS A 150 -38.21 -4.48 -6.72
CA LYS A 150 -39.27 -4.47 -7.73
C LYS A 150 -39.09 -5.71 -8.60
N GLN A 151 -39.78 -6.80 -8.27
CA GLN A 151 -39.98 -7.88 -9.21
C GLN A 151 -40.84 -7.27 -10.32
N ILE A 152 -40.21 -6.98 -11.46
CA ILE A 152 -40.94 -6.82 -12.70
C ILE A 152 -41.49 -8.22 -13.00
N ILE A 153 -42.70 -8.51 -12.53
CA ILE A 153 -43.44 -9.69 -12.96
C ILE A 153 -43.79 -9.42 -14.42
N ILE A 154 -42.92 -9.84 -15.34
CA ILE A 154 -43.32 -9.97 -16.74
C ILE A 154 -44.30 -11.14 -16.75
N ILE A 155 -45.60 -10.82 -16.75
CA ILE A 155 -46.66 -11.81 -17.00
C ILE A 155 -46.54 -12.20 -18.47
N SER A 156 -45.59 -13.07 -18.76
CA SER A 156 -45.51 -13.79 -20.02
C SER A 156 -46.58 -14.88 -19.97
N GLN A 157 -47.72 -14.62 -20.63
CA GLN A 157 -48.69 -15.65 -21.00
C GLN A 157 -48.02 -16.63 -21.97
N ASN A 158 -47.22 -17.55 -21.46
CA ASN A 158 -46.89 -18.81 -22.12
C ASN A 158 -46.30 -19.76 -21.10
N HIS A 159 -47.19 -20.57 -20.53
CA HIS A 159 -46.86 -21.72 -19.71
C HIS A 159 -46.12 -22.76 -20.57
N SER A 160 -44.80 -22.72 -20.59
CA SER A 160 -43.95 -23.93 -20.67
C SER A 160 -42.45 -23.57 -20.69
N ARG A 161 -41.67 -24.37 -19.98
CA ARG A 161 -40.19 -24.40 -19.90
C ARG A 161 -39.45 -23.30 -19.11
N SER A 162 -39.94 -22.06 -18.99
CA SER A 162 -39.21 -21.03 -18.21
C SER A 162 -39.33 -21.18 -16.68
N ALA A 163 -40.36 -21.86 -16.19
CA ALA A 163 -40.56 -22.09 -14.75
C ALA A 163 -39.50 -23.01 -14.12
N ARG A 164 -38.99 -24.00 -14.86
CA ARG A 164 -37.96 -24.92 -14.34
C ARG A 164 -36.57 -24.27 -14.25
N ALA A 165 -36.29 -23.25 -15.07
CA ALA A 165 -35.01 -22.52 -14.99
C ALA A 165 -35.02 -21.53 -13.81
N ALA A 166 -36.16 -20.93 -13.49
CA ALA A 166 -36.32 -20.09 -12.31
C ALA A 166 -36.30 -20.90 -11.00
N GLU A 167 -36.91 -22.08 -10.96
CA GLU A 167 -36.83 -23.00 -9.79
C GLU A 167 -35.44 -23.62 -9.62
N ALA A 168 -34.70 -23.89 -10.70
CA ALA A 168 -33.35 -24.43 -10.61
C ALA A 168 -32.32 -23.43 -10.07
N SER A 169 -32.57 -22.12 -10.21
CA SER A 169 -31.69 -21.06 -9.68
C SER A 169 -32.01 -20.67 -8.22
N LEU A 170 -33.02 -21.30 -7.60
CA LEU A 170 -33.51 -21.04 -6.25
C LEU A 170 -33.21 -22.16 -5.24
N LYS A 171 -32.45 -23.18 -5.61
CA LYS A 171 -31.83 -24.08 -4.62
C LYS A 171 -30.50 -23.47 -4.18
N PRO A 172 -30.40 -22.87 -2.98
CA PRO A 172 -29.10 -22.69 -2.38
C PRO A 172 -28.49 -24.09 -2.23
N GLN A 173 -27.39 -24.37 -2.94
CA GLN A 173 -26.47 -25.41 -2.52
C GLN A 173 -26.05 -25.01 -1.11
N SER A 174 -26.55 -25.75 -0.13
CA SER A 174 -26.26 -25.57 1.29
C SER A 174 -24.74 -25.57 1.49
N PRO A 175 -24.10 -24.44 1.85
CA PRO A 175 -22.83 -24.49 2.54
C PRO A 175 -23.12 -25.17 3.89
N GLY A 176 -22.22 -26.04 4.36
CA GLY A 176 -22.41 -26.86 5.56
C GLY A 176 -23.09 -26.09 6.70
N LEU A 177 -24.18 -26.65 7.22
CA LEU A 177 -25.00 -26.07 8.26
C LEU A 177 -24.15 -25.54 9.42
N THR A 178 -24.38 -24.28 9.80
CA THR A 178 -24.04 -23.78 11.14
C THR A 178 -24.91 -24.51 12.16
N MET A 179 -24.31 -25.08 13.21
CA MET A 179 -25.06 -25.68 14.32
C MET A 179 -26.01 -24.64 14.92
N GLY A 180 -27.32 -24.92 14.93
CA GLY A 180 -28.33 -24.11 15.60
C GLY A 180 -29.34 -23.38 14.70
N TYR A 181 -29.20 -23.43 13.36
CA TYR A 181 -30.16 -22.81 12.45
C TYR A 181 -31.03 -23.86 11.76
N ILE A 182 -32.34 -23.89 12.07
CA ILE A 182 -33.32 -24.67 11.31
C ILE A 182 -33.79 -23.78 10.15
N PRO A 183 -33.44 -24.07 8.89
CA PRO A 183 -33.91 -23.26 7.78
C PRO A 183 -35.40 -23.52 7.56
N GLY A 184 -36.24 -22.62 8.07
CA GLY A 184 -37.62 -22.47 7.59
C GLY A 184 -37.61 -21.88 6.17
N PRO A 185 -38.68 -22.06 5.37
CA PRO A 185 -38.81 -21.35 4.11
C PRO A 185 -38.71 -19.85 4.38
N VAL A 186 -37.75 -19.17 3.73
CA VAL A 186 -37.62 -17.71 3.77
C VAL A 186 -38.84 -17.14 3.05
N MET A 187 -39.94 -16.99 3.78
CA MET A 187 -41.09 -16.23 3.30
C MET A 187 -40.67 -14.77 3.25
N TYR A 188 -40.52 -14.22 2.04
CA TYR A 188 -40.39 -12.78 1.80
C TYR A 188 -41.73 -12.10 2.12
N THR A 189 -42.11 -12.07 3.39
CA THR A 189 -43.27 -11.29 3.84
C THR A 189 -42.82 -9.85 4.09
N ASN A 190 -43.33 -8.98 3.21
CA ASN A 190 -43.40 -7.52 3.28
C ASN A 190 -42.05 -6.81 3.50
N GLY A 191 -41.50 -6.22 2.43
CA GLY A 191 -40.49 -5.16 2.56
C GLY A 191 -41.14 -3.84 3.00
N PRO A 192 -40.36 -2.81 3.37
CA PRO A 192 -40.88 -1.50 3.73
C PRO A 192 -41.74 -0.94 2.58
N PRO A 193 -42.82 -0.19 2.90
CA PRO A 193 -43.70 0.40 1.88
C PRO A 193 -43.05 1.53 1.07
N PHE A 194 -41.83 1.93 1.45
CA PHE A 194 -41.01 2.96 0.81
C PHE A 194 -39.57 2.46 0.64
N PRO A 195 -38.80 3.03 -0.30
CA PRO A 195 -37.37 2.76 -0.41
C PRO A 195 -36.60 3.26 0.82
N VAL A 196 -35.57 2.52 1.23
CA VAL A 196 -34.69 2.86 2.35
C VAL A 196 -33.29 3.25 1.87
N SER A 197 -32.55 4.00 2.69
CA SER A 197 -31.18 4.41 2.44
C SER A 197 -30.36 4.36 3.73
N PHE A 198 -29.08 4.04 3.62
CA PHE A 198 -28.17 4.06 4.76
C PHE A 198 -27.49 5.42 4.91
N PHE A 199 -27.57 6.00 6.11
CA PHE A 199 -26.97 7.28 6.47
C PHE A 199 -25.85 7.05 7.46
N LYS A 200 -24.70 7.65 7.21
CA LYS A 200 -23.49 7.52 8.04
C LYS A 200 -23.22 8.87 8.68
N LEU A 201 -23.36 8.94 9.99
CA LEU A 201 -23.24 10.17 10.76
C LEU A 201 -21.93 10.13 11.56
N ARG A 202 -21.23 11.26 11.53
CA ARG A 202 -20.09 11.54 12.40
C ARG A 202 -20.55 12.48 13.50
N LEU A 203 -20.54 11.97 14.73
CA LEU A 203 -21.07 12.63 15.91
C LEU A 203 -19.93 13.11 16.79
N HIS A 204 -20.01 14.37 17.21
CA HIS A 204 -19.20 14.90 18.29
C HIS A 204 -19.97 14.73 19.60
N LEU A 205 -19.44 13.91 20.49
CA LEU A 205 -20.03 13.57 21.77
C LEU A 205 -19.28 14.27 22.89
N ASN A 206 -20.03 15.00 23.71
CA ASN A 206 -19.55 15.52 24.97
C ASN A 206 -20.42 14.94 26.10
N SER A 207 -19.77 14.20 27.00
CA SER A 207 -20.44 13.45 28.07
C SER A 207 -20.11 14.05 29.43
N SER A 208 -21.06 13.95 30.36
CA SER A 208 -20.85 14.43 31.74
C SER A 208 -19.93 13.54 32.57
N PHE A 209 -19.63 12.31 32.11
CA PHE A 209 -18.88 11.30 32.85
C PHE A 209 -17.46 11.05 32.32
N THR A 210 -17.09 11.59 31.16
CA THR A 210 -15.71 11.59 30.64
C THR A 210 -15.23 13.00 30.37
N THR A 211 -13.99 13.33 30.75
CA THR A 211 -13.37 14.63 30.44
C THR A 211 -12.92 14.75 28.98
N GLU A 212 -12.97 13.65 28.22
CA GLU A 212 -12.56 13.60 26.81
C GLU A 212 -13.77 13.77 25.89
N GLU A 213 -13.66 14.72 24.95
CA GLU A 213 -14.54 14.80 23.80
C GLU A 213 -14.23 13.64 22.84
N ARG A 214 -15.27 13.02 22.27
CA ARG A 214 -15.12 11.85 21.39
C ARG A 214 -15.88 12.02 20.09
N ILE A 215 -15.30 11.45 19.03
CA ILE A 215 -15.95 11.33 17.72
C ILE A 215 -16.48 9.91 17.60
N LEU A 216 -17.78 9.77 17.38
CA LEU A 216 -18.45 8.50 17.16
C LEU A 216 -19.01 8.44 15.74
N HIS A 217 -18.81 7.32 15.06
CA HIS A 217 -19.42 7.03 13.77
C HIS A 217 -20.61 6.11 13.97
N ILE A 218 -21.81 6.55 13.59
CA ILE A 218 -23.04 5.77 13.65
C ILE A 218 -23.67 5.65 12.27
N GLY A 219 -24.18 4.48 11.90
CA GLY A 219 -24.98 4.30 10.69
C GLY A 219 -26.45 4.15 11.02
N LEU A 220 -27.34 4.72 10.22
CA LEU A 220 -28.79 4.68 10.41
C LEU A 220 -29.47 4.23 9.12
N CYS A 221 -30.38 3.26 9.22
CA CYS A 221 -31.24 2.87 8.12
C CYS A 221 -32.54 3.69 8.19
N LEU A 222 -32.67 4.69 7.34
CA LEU A 222 -33.81 5.61 7.32
C LEU A 222 -34.52 5.56 5.94
N PRO A 223 -35.76 6.06 5.84
CA PRO A 223 -36.41 6.20 4.54
C PRO A 223 -35.56 7.01 3.55
N HIS A 224 -35.54 6.58 2.29
CA HIS A 224 -34.82 7.27 1.21
C HIS A 224 -35.42 8.66 0.90
N ALA A 225 -36.65 8.95 1.33
CA ALA A 225 -37.19 10.30 1.20
C ALA A 225 -36.48 11.32 2.12
N CYS A 226 -35.68 10.88 3.10
CA CYS A 226 -34.94 11.74 4.02
C CYS A 226 -33.67 12.32 3.39
N SER A 227 -33.47 13.62 3.59
CA SER A 227 -32.22 14.30 3.22
C SER A 227 -31.15 14.16 4.32
N ALA A 228 -29.91 14.53 4.00
CA ALA A 228 -28.84 14.60 5.01
C ALA A 228 -29.18 15.54 6.18
N ASN A 229 -29.89 16.65 5.90
CA ASN A 229 -30.35 17.58 6.94
C ASN A 229 -31.47 16.97 7.79
N ASP A 230 -32.34 16.16 7.20
CA ASP A 230 -33.38 15.44 7.95
C ASP A 230 -32.75 14.41 8.90
N ALA A 231 -31.76 13.64 8.43
CA ALA A 231 -31.04 12.68 9.25
C ALA A 231 -30.27 13.36 10.41
N GLN A 232 -29.66 14.52 10.16
CA GLN A 232 -29.04 15.33 11.22
C GLN A 232 -30.07 15.73 12.29
N LYS A 233 -31.20 16.32 11.88
CA LYS A 233 -32.26 16.73 12.81
C LYS A 233 -32.82 15.53 13.58
N ILE A 234 -33.08 14.41 12.92
CA ILE A 234 -33.55 13.18 13.56
C ILE A 234 -32.59 12.76 14.68
N MET A 235 -31.28 12.75 14.43
CA MET A 235 -30.29 12.38 15.45
C MET A 235 -30.23 13.38 16.60
N GLU A 236 -30.06 14.68 16.30
CA GLU A 236 -29.91 15.72 17.32
C GLU A 236 -31.17 15.86 18.20
N GLU A 237 -32.35 15.95 17.59
CA GLU A 237 -33.62 16.10 18.31
C GLU A 237 -33.98 14.85 19.13
N THR A 238 -33.72 13.66 18.61
CA THR A 238 -33.93 12.41 19.36
C THR A 238 -32.98 12.32 20.56
N SER A 239 -31.72 12.70 20.38
CA SER A 239 -30.71 12.66 21.43
C SER A 239 -30.86 13.73 22.51
N SER A 240 -31.60 14.81 22.23
CA SER A 240 -31.84 15.93 23.16
C SER A 240 -32.49 15.51 24.49
N SER A 241 -33.16 14.35 24.50
CA SER A 241 -33.77 13.77 25.70
C SER A 241 -32.75 13.14 26.66
N SER A 242 -31.51 12.93 26.22
CA SER A 242 -30.45 12.39 27.08
C SER A 242 -29.86 13.48 27.97
N ALA A 243 -30.03 13.35 29.29
CA ALA A 243 -29.51 14.30 30.26
C ALA A 243 -27.98 14.24 30.45
N ASN A 244 -27.34 13.13 30.07
CA ASN A 244 -25.93 12.85 30.39
C ASN A 244 -24.98 12.94 29.19
N MET A 245 -25.50 13.09 27.97
CA MET A 245 -24.67 13.19 26.78
C MET A 245 -25.26 14.18 25.78
N THR A 246 -24.41 15.11 25.35
CA THR A 246 -24.72 16.06 24.28
C THR A 246 -24.17 15.52 22.97
N VAL A 247 -25.03 15.49 21.95
CA VAL A 247 -24.69 14.97 20.62
C VAL A 247 -24.79 16.11 19.62
N LYS A 248 -23.72 16.34 18.87
CA LYS A 248 -23.70 17.27 17.74
C LYS A 248 -23.29 16.52 16.49
N VAL A 249 -24.04 16.65 15.42
CA VAL A 249 -23.69 16.01 14.15
C VAL A 249 -22.69 16.91 13.40
N GLU A 250 -21.48 16.41 13.17
CA GLU A 250 -20.44 17.12 12.41
C GLU A 250 -20.65 16.94 10.91
N GLN A 251 -20.97 15.72 10.48
CA GLN A 251 -21.12 15.38 9.08
C GLN A 251 -22.11 14.23 8.88
N VAL A 252 -22.89 14.30 7.80
CA VAL A 252 -23.77 13.22 7.34
C VAL A 252 -23.39 12.82 5.92
N ARG A 253 -23.09 11.53 5.73
CA ARG A 253 -22.86 10.92 4.42
C ARG A 253 -24.04 10.02 4.09
N SER A 254 -24.60 10.16 2.90
CA SER A 254 -25.73 9.35 2.44
C SER A 254 -25.55 8.89 1.00
N GLU A 255 -26.29 7.86 0.61
CA GLU A 255 -26.25 7.31 -0.74
C GLU A 255 -26.89 8.20 -1.80
N HIS A 256 -27.59 9.28 -1.44
CA HIS A 256 -28.23 10.19 -2.41
C HIS A 256 -27.23 10.78 -3.41
N ASN A 257 -25.99 11.00 -2.98
CA ASN A 257 -24.91 11.53 -3.80
C ASN A 257 -23.95 10.40 -4.20
N ARG A 258 -24.43 9.40 -4.96
CA ARG A 258 -23.53 8.34 -5.46
C ARG A 258 -22.56 8.91 -6.48
N TYR A 259 -21.27 8.73 -6.22
CA TYR A 259 -20.24 9.01 -7.20
C TYR A 259 -20.33 8.01 -8.36
N ASN A 260 -20.51 8.54 -9.58
CA ASN A 260 -20.54 7.75 -10.80
C ASN A 260 -19.17 7.76 -11.49
N TYR A 261 -18.55 6.59 -11.55
CA TYR A 261 -17.26 6.41 -12.22
C TYR A 261 -17.30 6.79 -13.70
N TRP A 262 -18.38 6.47 -14.40
CA TRP A 262 -18.48 6.64 -15.86
C TRP A 262 -18.47 8.10 -16.30
N THR A 263 -18.80 9.02 -15.38
CA THR A 263 -18.76 10.47 -15.64
C THR A 263 -17.45 11.11 -15.23
N ASP A 264 -16.60 10.44 -14.46
CA ASP A 264 -15.34 11.01 -14.00
C ASP A 264 -14.27 10.98 -15.12
N PRO A 265 -13.70 12.14 -15.51
CA PRO A 265 -12.73 12.21 -16.60
C PRO A 265 -11.44 11.41 -16.29
N THR A 266 -11.03 11.36 -15.02
CA THR A 266 -9.86 10.60 -14.58
C THR A 266 -10.11 9.10 -14.77
N PHE A 267 -11.31 8.60 -14.47
CA PHE A 267 -11.67 7.21 -14.71
C PHE A 267 -11.69 6.86 -16.20
N ILE A 268 -12.27 7.72 -17.04
CA ILE A 268 -12.27 7.52 -18.50
C ILE A 268 -10.83 7.49 -19.03
N ALA A 269 -9.97 8.43 -18.61
CA ALA A 269 -8.57 8.46 -19.00
C ALA A 269 -7.81 7.19 -18.56
N LEU A 270 -8.04 6.70 -17.35
CA LEU A 270 -7.48 5.43 -16.86
C LEU A 270 -7.98 4.23 -17.68
N GLY A 271 -9.27 4.21 -18.02
CA GLY A 271 -9.85 3.15 -18.85
C GLY A 271 -9.22 3.11 -20.25
N VAL A 272 -9.11 4.27 -20.91
CA VAL A 272 -8.49 4.39 -22.25
C VAL A 272 -7.01 4.02 -22.21
N THR A 273 -6.26 4.52 -21.23
CA THR A 273 -4.83 4.21 -21.10
C THR A 273 -4.59 2.73 -20.80
N THR A 274 -5.38 2.13 -19.90
CA THR A 274 -5.29 0.71 -19.59
C THR A 274 -5.64 -0.15 -20.81
N ALA A 275 -6.72 0.18 -21.52
CA ALA A 275 -7.11 -0.53 -22.75
C ALA A 275 -6.02 -0.42 -23.84
N GLY A 276 -5.45 0.77 -24.03
CA GLY A 276 -4.36 0.99 -24.97
C GLY A 276 -3.10 0.20 -24.62
N VAL A 277 -2.71 0.16 -23.35
CA VAL A 277 -1.55 -0.63 -22.89
C VAL A 277 -1.83 -2.12 -23.04
N VAL A 278 -3.00 -2.62 -22.65
CA VAL A 278 -3.38 -4.03 -22.83
C VAL A 278 -3.35 -4.42 -24.31
N PHE A 279 -3.87 -3.57 -25.19
CA PHE A 279 -3.78 -3.79 -26.64
C PHE A 279 -2.32 -3.89 -27.11
N MET A 280 -1.44 -2.98 -26.66
CA MET A 280 0.00 -3.03 -26.98
C MET A 280 0.70 -4.27 -26.42
N LEU A 281 0.32 -4.73 -25.22
CA LEU A 281 0.85 -5.97 -24.63
C LEU A 281 0.45 -7.20 -25.45
N ILE A 282 -0.83 -7.28 -25.86
CA ILE A 282 -1.33 -8.37 -26.72
C ILE A 282 -0.59 -8.35 -28.05
N LEU A 283 -0.52 -7.19 -28.71
CA LEU A 283 0.12 -7.04 -30.01
C LEU A 283 1.62 -7.34 -29.96
N GLY A 284 2.33 -6.83 -28.95
CA GLY A 284 3.76 -7.09 -28.75
C GLY A 284 4.07 -8.56 -28.46
N THR A 285 3.21 -9.22 -27.68
CA THR A 285 3.35 -10.65 -27.37
C THR A 285 3.02 -11.54 -28.57
N ALA A 286 1.97 -11.21 -29.32
CA ALA A 286 1.63 -11.90 -30.57
C ALA A 286 2.75 -11.78 -31.60
N PHE A 287 3.34 -10.58 -31.72
CA PHE A 287 4.47 -10.33 -32.61
C PHE A 287 5.74 -11.08 -32.19
N ASP A 288 6.03 -11.17 -30.89
CA ASP A 288 7.13 -11.98 -30.36
C ASP A 288 6.94 -13.47 -30.70
N TYR A 289 5.73 -14.01 -30.49
CA TYR A 289 5.41 -15.39 -30.85
C TYR A 289 5.55 -15.63 -32.36
N TYR A 290 5.09 -14.68 -33.19
CA TYR A 290 5.26 -14.73 -34.63
C TYR A 290 6.74 -14.77 -35.04
N LEU A 291 7.60 -13.96 -34.42
CA LEU A 291 9.04 -14.00 -34.68
C LEU A 291 9.69 -15.31 -34.24
N GLU A 292 9.27 -15.89 -33.12
CA GLU A 292 9.75 -17.21 -32.68
C GLU A 292 9.28 -18.31 -33.66
N HIS A 293 8.04 -18.24 -34.14
CA HIS A 293 7.52 -19.17 -35.14
C HIS A 293 8.30 -19.07 -36.46
N LEU A 294 8.57 -17.86 -36.94
CA LEU A 294 9.42 -17.63 -38.12
C LEU A 294 10.83 -18.18 -37.94
N LYS A 295 11.44 -17.98 -36.76
CA LYS A 295 12.75 -18.58 -36.44
C LYS A 295 12.70 -20.10 -36.48
N LYS A 296 11.64 -20.72 -35.93
CA LYS A 296 11.44 -22.18 -35.97
C LYS A 296 11.20 -22.68 -37.39
N CYS A 297 10.45 -21.96 -38.23
CA CYS A 297 10.25 -22.31 -39.65
C CYS A 297 11.57 -22.19 -40.43
N ASN A 298 12.30 -21.09 -40.29
CA ASN A 298 13.62 -20.93 -40.91
C ASN A 298 14.65 -21.96 -40.41
N MET A 299 14.56 -22.39 -39.14
CA MET A 299 15.38 -23.48 -38.61
C MET A 299 14.97 -24.83 -39.20
N LYS A 300 13.67 -25.07 -39.43
CA LYS A 300 13.18 -26.28 -40.14
C LYS A 300 13.58 -26.28 -41.61
N ASP A 301 13.52 -25.14 -42.30
CA ASP A 301 14.00 -25.00 -43.69
C ASP A 301 15.54 -25.15 -43.77
N LYS A 302 16.27 -24.62 -42.78
CA LYS A 302 17.71 -24.91 -42.63
C LYS A 302 17.98 -26.37 -42.31
N HIS A 303 17.17 -27.02 -41.48
CA HIS A 303 17.33 -28.43 -41.16
C HIS A 303 16.91 -29.33 -42.34
N PHE A 304 15.97 -28.92 -43.18
CA PHE A 304 15.54 -29.62 -44.40
C PHE A 304 16.55 -29.43 -45.55
N SER A 305 17.10 -28.21 -45.70
CA SER A 305 18.24 -27.95 -46.60
C SER A 305 19.55 -28.57 -46.10
N HIS A 306 19.75 -28.68 -44.78
CA HIS A 306 20.84 -29.46 -44.20
C HIS A 306 20.59 -30.97 -44.35
N PHE A 307 19.34 -31.46 -44.29
CA PHE A 307 19.03 -32.87 -44.57
C PHE A 307 19.35 -33.26 -46.03
N ASN A 308 19.15 -32.34 -46.97
CA ASN A 308 19.62 -32.51 -48.36
C ASN A 308 21.14 -32.32 -48.53
N LYS A 309 21.85 -31.79 -47.53
CA LYS A 309 23.33 -31.66 -47.51
C LYS A 309 24.03 -32.69 -46.62
N GLN A 310 23.29 -33.40 -45.78
CA GLN A 310 23.77 -34.36 -44.78
C GLN A 310 23.56 -35.80 -45.25
N LEU A 311 23.63 -36.01 -46.57
CA LEU A 311 24.10 -37.27 -47.15
C LEU A 311 25.63 -37.40 -47.07
N ASP A 312 26.34 -36.37 -46.58
CA ASP A 312 27.76 -36.49 -46.21
C ASP A 312 28.02 -35.94 -44.79
N MET A 313 28.41 -36.89 -43.94
CA MET A 313 29.25 -36.77 -42.74
C MET A 313 28.67 -36.19 -41.43
N ALA A 314 29.18 -36.79 -40.35
CA ALA A 314 28.61 -36.92 -39.01
C ALA A 314 29.06 -35.84 -37.99
N MET A 315 28.21 -35.64 -36.97
CA MET A 315 28.39 -35.26 -35.53
C MET A 315 29.54 -34.32 -35.07
N PRO A 316 29.46 -33.61 -33.90
CA PRO A 316 28.43 -33.58 -32.85
C PRO A 316 27.98 -32.17 -32.37
N ASP A 317 27.06 -32.22 -31.41
CA ASP A 317 26.37 -31.23 -30.57
C ASP A 317 27.23 -30.10 -29.94
N LEU A 318 26.68 -28.87 -29.87
CA LEU A 318 27.04 -27.87 -28.84
C LEU A 318 25.95 -26.80 -28.65
N LYS A 319 25.23 -26.89 -27.52
CA LYS A 319 24.33 -25.84 -26.99
C LYS A 319 25.11 -24.58 -26.62
N ALA A 320 24.75 -23.43 -27.20
CA ALA A 320 25.19 -22.11 -26.73
C ALA A 320 24.01 -21.16 -26.51
N LYS A 321 23.78 -20.83 -25.23
CA LYS A 321 22.91 -19.75 -24.73
C LYS A 321 23.52 -18.40 -25.12
N ASN A 322 22.76 -17.55 -25.80
CA ASN A 322 23.06 -16.12 -25.94
C ASN A 322 21.97 -15.29 -25.24
N GLY A 323 22.14 -15.08 -23.95
CA GLY A 323 21.66 -13.91 -23.24
C GLY A 323 22.88 -13.06 -22.92
N LEU A 324 23.11 -11.98 -23.67
CA LEU A 324 24.26 -11.10 -23.43
C LEU A 324 23.84 -9.63 -23.57
N TYR A 325 23.84 -8.94 -22.44
CA TYR A 325 24.04 -7.49 -22.39
C TYR A 325 25.47 -7.22 -22.87
N VAL A 326 25.60 -6.41 -23.92
CA VAL A 326 26.86 -6.09 -24.62
C VAL A 326 28.00 -5.72 -23.65
N VAL A 327 29.00 -6.59 -23.56
CA VAL A 327 30.42 -6.21 -23.45
C VAL A 327 31.07 -6.69 -24.75
N ASN A 328 31.48 -5.72 -25.57
CA ASN A 328 32.26 -5.95 -26.77
C ASN A 328 33.69 -6.26 -26.33
N ASN A 329 34.16 -7.49 -26.55
CA ASN A 329 35.55 -7.89 -26.29
C ASN A 329 36.38 -7.58 -27.54
N ASN A 330 37.16 -6.51 -27.50
CA ASN A 330 38.36 -6.39 -28.34
C ASN A 330 39.58 -6.51 -27.42
N ASN A 331 40.10 -7.73 -27.29
CA ASN A 331 41.45 -7.93 -26.78
C ASN A 331 42.39 -8.18 -27.97
N THR A 332 43.15 -7.15 -28.31
CA THR A 332 44.44 -7.26 -28.98
C THR A 332 45.48 -7.76 -27.98
N THR A 333 46.04 -8.94 -28.22
CA THR A 333 47.36 -9.35 -27.68
C THR A 333 48.13 -10.09 -28.76
N ASN A 334 49.32 -9.56 -29.05
CA ASN A 334 50.34 -10.04 -29.98
C ASN A 334 50.90 -11.42 -29.60
N GLY A 335 51.36 -12.18 -30.62
CA GLY A 335 52.51 -13.08 -30.48
C GLY A 335 52.48 -14.39 -31.27
N SER A 336 53.41 -14.49 -32.24
CA SER A 336 54.07 -15.68 -32.84
C SER A 336 53.35 -16.60 -33.83
N ASN A 337 53.69 -16.37 -35.11
CA ASN A 337 54.39 -17.25 -36.06
C ASN A 337 53.79 -18.58 -36.61
N ASP A 338 53.83 -18.60 -37.95
CA ASP A 338 54.18 -19.68 -38.88
C ASP A 338 53.10 -20.66 -39.39
N ASP A 339 52.63 -20.29 -40.59
CA ASP A 339 52.76 -21.01 -41.86
C ASP A 339 51.77 -22.09 -42.35
N HIS A 340 51.44 -21.87 -43.64
CA HIS A 340 51.04 -22.79 -44.72
C HIS A 340 49.57 -23.21 -44.95
N SER A 341 48.93 -22.40 -45.81
CA SER A 341 48.30 -22.77 -47.10
C SER A 341 47.09 -23.72 -47.16
N ARG A 342 45.93 -23.19 -47.59
CA ARG A 342 45.41 -23.36 -48.97
C ARG A 342 44.14 -22.54 -49.20
N SER A 343 44.17 -21.83 -50.33
CA SER A 343 43.10 -21.08 -50.99
C SER A 343 41.91 -21.94 -51.40
N ILE A 344 40.68 -21.46 -51.19
CA ILE A 344 39.53 -21.77 -52.04
C ILE A 344 38.75 -20.47 -52.29
N ASP A 345 38.70 -20.09 -53.56
CA ASP A 345 37.90 -19.03 -54.15
C ASP A 345 36.42 -19.13 -53.78
N ILE A 346 35.79 -18.01 -53.41
CA ILE A 346 34.39 -17.73 -53.80
C ILE A 346 34.28 -16.24 -54.12
N ASN A 347 34.48 -15.93 -55.39
CA ASN A 347 33.88 -14.76 -56.02
C ASN A 347 32.38 -15.05 -56.22
N SER A 348 31.56 -13.99 -56.12
CA SER A 348 30.15 -13.93 -56.53
C SER A 348 29.12 -14.67 -55.65
N SER A 349 28.51 -13.92 -54.72
CA SER A 349 27.15 -13.41 -54.95
C SER A 349 26.82 -12.32 -53.94
N ASN A 350 26.65 -11.10 -54.44
CA ASN A 350 26.02 -9.99 -53.76
C ASN A 350 24.61 -10.40 -53.28
N ALA A 351 24.48 -10.81 -52.03
CA ALA A 351 23.22 -10.72 -51.30
C ALA A 351 23.31 -9.50 -50.39
N SER A 352 23.03 -8.33 -50.97
CA SER A 352 22.70 -7.12 -50.22
C SER A 352 21.54 -7.44 -49.28
N LYS A 353 21.83 -7.66 -47.98
CA LYS A 353 20.78 -7.60 -46.95
C LYS A 353 20.13 -6.22 -47.08
N PRO A 354 18.81 -6.11 -47.26
CA PRO A 354 18.17 -4.80 -47.33
C PRO A 354 18.48 -4.09 -46.02
N ARG A 355 19.04 -2.90 -46.08
CA ARG A 355 19.19 -2.01 -44.94
C ARG A 355 17.79 -1.70 -44.45
N GLU A 356 17.31 -2.43 -43.45
CA GLU A 356 15.98 -2.26 -42.87
C GLU A 356 15.79 -0.77 -42.53
N ASN A 357 14.72 -0.15 -43.01
CA ASN A 357 14.46 1.27 -42.77
C ASN A 357 14.52 1.53 -41.26
N LEU A 358 15.27 2.55 -40.81
CA LEU A 358 15.46 2.86 -39.39
C LEU A 358 14.12 2.95 -38.64
N MET A 359 13.07 3.43 -39.31
CA MET A 359 11.72 3.51 -38.78
C MET A 359 11.09 2.11 -38.51
N ASN A 360 11.30 1.15 -39.41
CA ASN A 360 10.83 -0.22 -39.25
C ASN A 360 11.58 -0.95 -38.11
N PHE A 361 12.89 -0.70 -37.99
CA PHE A 361 13.68 -1.21 -36.86
C PHE A 361 13.20 -0.64 -35.52
N ILE A 362 12.95 0.67 -35.43
CA ILE A 362 12.43 1.32 -34.21
C ILE A 362 11.04 0.80 -33.87
N LEU A 363 10.14 0.70 -34.85
CA LEU A 363 8.78 0.22 -34.64
C LEU A 363 8.77 -1.23 -34.14
N LYS A 364 9.59 -2.09 -34.74
CA LYS A 364 9.78 -3.49 -34.34
C LYS A 364 10.27 -3.62 -32.90
N GLU A 365 11.31 -2.88 -32.54
CA GLU A 365 11.86 -2.89 -31.18
C GLU A 365 10.88 -2.29 -30.15
N LEU A 366 10.11 -1.26 -30.54
CA LEU A 366 9.09 -0.67 -29.68
C LEU A 366 7.92 -1.64 -29.44
N LEU A 367 7.48 -2.39 -30.45
CA LEU A 367 6.50 -3.46 -30.29
C LEU A 367 7.01 -4.57 -29.36
N LEU A 368 8.27 -4.98 -29.52
CA LEU A 368 8.89 -6.00 -28.66
C LEU A 368 9.05 -5.53 -27.21
N SER A 369 9.16 -4.22 -26.97
CA SER A 369 9.22 -3.67 -25.61
C SER A 369 7.97 -3.99 -24.77
N PHE A 370 6.83 -4.21 -25.41
CA PHE A 370 5.57 -4.62 -24.77
C PHE A 370 5.36 -6.14 -24.71
N SER A 371 6.30 -6.98 -25.17
CA SER A 371 6.15 -8.43 -25.05
C SER A 371 6.16 -8.86 -23.58
N VAL A 372 5.03 -9.43 -23.12
CA VAL A 372 4.88 -9.94 -21.76
C VAL A 372 5.87 -11.06 -21.48
N ARG A 373 6.13 -11.93 -22.47
CA ARG A 373 7.04 -13.07 -22.31
C ARG A 373 8.48 -12.61 -22.05
N ILE A 374 8.96 -11.64 -22.83
CA ILE A 374 10.33 -11.11 -22.68
C ILE A 374 10.45 -10.39 -21.33
N ASN A 375 9.48 -9.53 -21.01
CA ASN A 375 9.48 -8.77 -19.76
C ASN A 375 9.38 -9.69 -18.53
N MET A 376 8.56 -10.74 -18.60
CA MET A 376 8.45 -11.76 -17.55
C MET A 376 9.75 -12.52 -17.36
N SER A 377 10.38 -12.97 -18.47
CA SER A 377 11.68 -13.64 -18.41
C SER A 377 12.75 -12.75 -17.80
N TYR A 378 12.70 -11.43 -18.03
CA TYR A 378 13.63 -10.49 -17.44
C TYR A 378 13.36 -10.23 -15.96
N ILE A 379 12.10 -10.10 -15.54
CA ILE A 379 11.76 -9.89 -14.12
C ILE A 379 12.13 -11.12 -13.29
N CYS A 380 11.81 -12.32 -13.79
CA CYS A 380 12.10 -13.59 -13.11
C CYS A 380 13.52 -14.12 -13.33
N ASP A 381 14.40 -13.40 -14.03
CA ASP A 381 15.77 -13.85 -14.26
C ASP A 381 16.55 -13.94 -12.94
N GLN A 382 16.99 -15.14 -12.58
CA GLN A 382 17.73 -15.39 -11.35
C GLN A 382 19.22 -15.06 -11.47
N THR A 383 19.68 -14.61 -12.63
CA THR A 383 21.07 -14.22 -12.83
C THR A 383 21.30 -12.74 -12.51
N VAL A 384 22.46 -12.46 -11.91
CA VAL A 384 22.98 -11.12 -11.66
C VAL A 384 24.33 -11.01 -12.34
N GLY A 385 24.53 -9.95 -13.11
CA GLY A 385 25.82 -9.71 -13.77
C GLY A 385 26.91 -9.40 -12.74
N SER A 386 28.18 -9.67 -13.10
CA SER A 386 29.38 -9.33 -12.30
C SER A 386 29.50 -7.84 -11.93
N ASP A 387 28.70 -7.01 -12.58
CA ASP A 387 28.69 -5.55 -12.44
C ASP A 387 27.61 -5.06 -11.44
N THR A 388 26.84 -5.97 -10.84
CA THR A 388 25.73 -5.66 -9.94
C THR A 388 26.00 -6.11 -8.51
N ILE A 389 25.47 -5.39 -7.53
CA ILE A 389 25.65 -5.65 -6.11
C ILE A 389 24.48 -6.51 -5.64
N SER A 390 24.70 -7.83 -5.55
CA SER A 390 23.65 -8.83 -5.27
C SER A 390 22.93 -8.59 -3.95
N VAL A 391 23.66 -8.18 -2.92
CA VAL A 391 23.19 -7.94 -1.55
C VAL A 391 22.07 -6.89 -1.48
N ILE A 392 22.06 -5.92 -2.39
CA ILE A 392 21.02 -4.88 -2.46
C ILE A 392 19.65 -5.50 -2.74
N HIS A 393 19.59 -6.63 -3.45
CA HIS A 393 18.32 -7.27 -3.74
C HIS A 393 17.61 -7.76 -2.48
N GLY A 394 18.35 -8.43 -1.58
CA GLY A 394 17.81 -8.86 -0.30
C GLY A 394 17.46 -7.69 0.62
N LEU A 395 18.31 -6.67 0.70
CA LEU A 395 18.02 -5.47 1.50
C LEU A 395 16.71 -4.81 1.08
N LYS A 396 16.49 -4.61 -0.24
CA LYS A 396 15.24 -4.02 -0.75
C LYS A 396 14.02 -4.90 -0.48
N ALA A 397 14.12 -6.20 -0.71
CA ALA A 397 12.98 -7.11 -0.53
C ALA A 397 12.54 -7.20 0.93
N ILE A 398 13.50 -7.33 1.86
CA ILE A 398 13.22 -7.39 3.31
C ILE A 398 12.66 -6.05 3.80
N SER A 399 13.28 -4.94 3.42
CA SER A 399 12.79 -3.61 3.81
C SER A 399 11.39 -3.31 3.25
N MET A 400 11.07 -3.75 2.03
CA MET A 400 9.71 -3.60 1.48
C MET A 400 8.69 -4.41 2.29
N ALA A 401 9.02 -5.65 2.65
CA ALA A 401 8.15 -6.47 3.49
C ALA A 401 7.91 -5.84 4.87
N TRP A 402 8.92 -5.13 5.40
CA TRP A 402 8.81 -4.38 6.66
C TRP A 402 7.96 -3.11 6.52
N VAL A 403 8.09 -2.36 5.42
CA VAL A 403 7.22 -1.20 5.11
C VAL A 403 5.75 -1.63 5.04
N ILE A 404 5.46 -2.74 4.34
CA ILE A 404 4.08 -3.27 4.23
C ILE A 404 3.52 -3.62 5.62
N LEU A 405 4.34 -4.22 6.49
CA LEU A 405 3.94 -4.54 7.86
C LEU A 405 3.56 -3.26 8.65
N GLY A 406 4.41 -2.24 8.60
CA GLY A 406 4.17 -0.96 9.28
C GLY A 406 2.88 -0.29 8.83
N HIS A 407 2.68 -0.16 7.51
CA HIS A 407 1.46 0.45 6.96
C HIS A 407 0.21 -0.39 7.21
N THR A 408 0.31 -1.73 7.21
CA THR A 408 -0.80 -2.60 7.57
C THR A 408 -1.24 -2.32 9.00
N CYS A 409 -0.31 -2.33 9.96
CA CYS A 409 -0.58 -2.01 11.36
C CYS A 409 -1.21 -0.62 11.53
N ILE A 410 -0.63 0.42 10.92
CA ILE A 410 -1.14 1.80 11.03
C ILE A 410 -2.60 1.90 10.56
N VAL A 411 -2.96 1.24 9.45
CA VAL A 411 -4.31 1.32 8.91
C VAL A 411 -5.28 0.49 9.77
N ILE A 412 -4.97 -0.76 10.11
CA ILE A 412 -5.91 -1.61 10.86
C ILE A 412 -6.21 -1.07 12.26
N PHE A 413 -5.23 -0.46 12.95
CA PHE A 413 -5.45 0.16 14.27
C PHE A 413 -6.41 1.35 14.22
N LYS A 414 -6.55 2.02 13.07
CA LYS A 414 -7.48 3.15 12.91
C LYS A 414 -8.94 2.70 12.75
N TYR A 415 -9.16 1.49 12.25
CA TYR A 415 -10.49 0.95 11.90
C TYR A 415 -10.88 -0.27 12.74
N SER A 416 -10.30 -0.37 13.93
CA SER A 416 -10.61 -1.44 14.89
C SER A 416 -11.62 -1.01 15.94
N ASP A 417 -12.41 -1.95 16.45
CA ASP A 417 -13.32 -1.71 17.58
C ASP A 417 -12.59 -1.66 18.93
N ASN A 418 -11.34 -2.12 18.99
CA ASN A 418 -10.51 -2.18 20.18
C ASN A 418 -9.26 -1.30 20.03
N MET A 419 -9.44 -0.03 19.65
CA MET A 419 -8.33 0.90 19.37
C MET A 419 -7.31 1.01 20.52
N GLU A 420 -7.75 0.86 21.78
CA GLU A 420 -6.86 0.87 22.95
C GLU A 420 -5.86 -0.29 22.99
N TYR A 421 -6.15 -1.39 22.29
CA TYR A 421 -5.22 -2.50 22.14
C TYR A 421 -3.88 -2.05 21.55
N ARG A 422 -3.87 -1.01 20.69
CA ARG A 422 -2.64 -0.41 20.17
C ARG A 422 -1.69 0.03 21.29
N ARG A 423 -2.18 0.68 22.35
CA ARG A 423 -1.33 1.18 23.45
C ARG A 423 -0.69 0.05 24.25
N ILE A 424 -1.36 -1.09 24.34
CA ILE A 424 -0.82 -2.30 24.99
C ILE A 424 0.26 -2.91 24.10
N VAL A 425 -0.07 -3.15 22.83
CA VAL A 425 0.84 -3.79 21.90
C VAL A 425 2.06 -2.92 21.61
N GLN A 426 1.94 -1.59 21.61
CA GLN A 426 3.07 -0.68 21.47
C GLN A 426 4.11 -0.82 22.57
N LYS A 427 3.72 -1.30 23.76
CA LYS A 427 4.63 -1.60 24.87
C LYS A 427 5.28 -2.97 24.76
N GLU A 428 4.84 -3.84 23.86
CA GLU A 428 5.45 -5.15 23.67
C GLU A 428 6.84 -5.04 23.02
N PHE A 429 7.77 -5.87 23.49
CA PHE A 429 9.15 -5.84 23.04
C PHE A 429 9.29 -6.06 21.53
N LEU A 430 8.60 -7.06 20.97
CA LEU A 430 8.69 -7.36 19.53
C LEU A 430 8.04 -6.28 18.66
N PHE A 431 7.04 -5.57 19.21
CA PHE A 431 6.34 -4.53 18.47
C PHE A 431 7.20 -3.26 18.29
N GLN A 432 8.30 -3.11 19.02
CA GLN A 432 9.31 -2.08 18.73
C GLN A 432 9.82 -2.14 17.28
N THR A 433 9.82 -3.32 16.67
CA THR A 433 10.11 -3.50 15.24
C THR A 433 9.12 -2.73 14.34
N VAL A 434 7.85 -2.65 14.73
CA VAL A 434 6.82 -1.92 13.98
C VAL A 434 6.91 -0.43 14.31
N THR A 435 7.02 -0.07 15.60
CA THR A 435 7.12 1.32 16.07
C THR A 435 8.33 2.04 15.46
N ASN A 436 9.49 1.40 15.46
CA ASN A 436 10.73 1.92 14.87
C ASN A 436 10.92 1.49 13.40
N GLY A 437 9.83 1.12 12.72
CA GLY A 437 9.83 0.70 11.32
C GLY A 437 10.30 1.76 10.32
N THR A 438 10.52 2.99 10.77
CA THR A 438 10.95 4.13 9.96
C THR A 438 12.33 3.94 9.32
N PHE A 439 13.20 3.14 9.94
CA PHE A 439 14.51 2.78 9.42
C PHE A 439 14.46 1.88 8.17
N SER A 440 13.32 1.21 7.92
CA SER A 440 13.12 0.44 6.68
C SER A 440 13.27 1.33 5.44
N VAL A 441 12.78 2.57 5.51
CA VAL A 441 12.86 3.56 4.42
C VAL A 441 14.29 4.09 4.25
N ASP A 442 15.03 4.28 5.35
CA ASP A 442 16.44 4.70 5.30
C ASP A 442 17.32 3.69 4.56
N THR A 443 16.97 2.40 4.63
CA THR A 443 17.62 1.35 3.84
C THR A 443 17.51 1.62 2.34
N PHE A 444 16.36 2.12 1.88
CA PHE A 444 16.15 2.47 0.48
C PHE A 444 16.93 3.71 0.08
N PHE A 445 16.96 4.76 0.92
CA PHE A 445 17.78 5.96 0.67
C PHE A 445 19.27 5.60 0.56
N PHE A 446 19.77 4.79 1.48
CA PHE A 446 21.14 4.26 1.44
C PHE A 446 21.42 3.48 0.14
N CYS A 447 20.54 2.54 -0.23
CA CYS A 447 20.68 1.76 -1.46
C CYS A 447 20.66 2.63 -2.73
N SER A 448 19.84 3.69 -2.74
CA SER A 448 19.71 4.63 -3.85
C SER A 448 21.02 5.40 -4.05
N GLY A 449 21.56 6.01 -3.00
CA GLY A 449 22.84 6.75 -3.06
C GLY A 449 24.02 5.85 -3.43
N LEU A 450 24.07 4.63 -2.88
CA LEU A 450 25.12 3.66 -3.16
C LEU A 450 25.11 3.22 -4.63
N LEU A 451 23.95 2.85 -5.17
CA LEU A 451 23.84 2.39 -6.55
C LEU A 451 24.16 3.50 -7.54
N VAL A 452 23.67 4.72 -7.29
CA VAL A 452 23.92 5.88 -8.14
C VAL A 452 25.41 6.22 -8.19
N SER A 453 26.08 6.29 -7.05
CA SER A 453 27.52 6.56 -6.97
C SER A 453 28.34 5.44 -7.64
N PHE A 454 28.08 4.18 -7.29
CA PHE A 454 28.83 3.04 -7.83
C PHE A 454 28.71 2.90 -9.36
N LEU A 455 27.49 3.00 -9.90
CA LEU A 455 27.26 2.90 -11.35
C LEU A 455 27.84 4.09 -12.11
N TYR A 456 27.76 5.30 -11.53
CA TYR A 456 28.30 6.51 -12.14
C TYR A 456 29.82 6.40 -12.33
N PHE A 457 30.56 6.09 -11.27
CA PHE A 457 32.02 5.95 -11.36
C PHE A 457 32.46 4.78 -12.25
N ARG A 458 31.75 3.64 -12.20
CA ARG A 458 32.05 2.49 -13.08
C ARG A 458 31.80 2.80 -14.56
N THR A 459 30.76 3.58 -14.86
CA THR A 459 30.45 3.99 -16.25
C THR A 459 31.49 4.98 -16.77
N ASN A 460 31.95 5.90 -15.91
CA ASN A 460 33.01 6.85 -16.23
C ASN A 460 34.34 6.12 -16.51
N ALA A 461 34.73 5.18 -15.65
CA ALA A 461 35.97 4.40 -15.80
C ALA A 461 36.03 3.55 -17.09
N LYS A 462 34.88 3.19 -17.68
CA LYS A 462 34.80 2.45 -18.94
C LYS A 462 34.96 3.35 -20.19
N GLY A 463 35.27 4.64 -20.05
CA GLY A 463 35.51 5.57 -21.16
C GLY A 463 34.28 5.91 -22.02
N LYS A 464 33.09 5.39 -21.67
CA LYS A 464 31.83 5.72 -22.37
C LYS A 464 31.44 7.18 -22.21
N LEU A 465 31.94 7.84 -21.16
CA LEU A 465 31.63 9.21 -20.84
C LEU A 465 32.56 10.22 -21.55
N ASP A 466 33.80 9.84 -21.83
CA ASP A 466 34.77 10.68 -22.56
C ASP A 466 34.32 10.98 -24.00
N SER A 467 33.56 10.06 -24.62
CA SER A 467 32.94 10.29 -25.94
C SER A 467 31.88 11.41 -25.94
N LEU A 468 31.35 11.80 -24.78
CA LEU A 468 30.38 12.89 -24.62
C LEU A 468 31.04 14.20 -24.17
N ASN A 469 32.29 14.14 -23.69
CA ASN A 469 33.01 15.23 -23.03
C ASN A 469 33.91 16.05 -23.97
N LYS A 470 33.72 15.95 -25.30
CA LYS A 470 34.49 16.68 -26.32
C LYS A 470 34.11 18.16 -26.50
N GLY A 471 33.34 18.74 -25.56
CA GLY A 471 32.97 20.16 -25.56
C GLY A 471 33.33 20.84 -24.24
N ASN A 472 33.26 22.19 -24.18
CA ASN A 472 33.60 22.98 -22.98
C ASN A 472 33.06 22.32 -21.69
N GLY A 473 33.95 22.02 -20.74
CA GLY A 473 33.69 21.10 -19.63
C GLY A 473 32.47 21.42 -18.74
N PHE A 474 32.05 22.69 -18.68
CA PHE A 474 30.83 23.10 -17.95
C PHE A 474 29.54 22.70 -18.69
N ILE A 475 29.48 22.92 -20.01
CA ILE A 475 28.31 22.60 -20.84
C ILE A 475 28.13 21.07 -20.91
N ALA A 476 29.24 20.33 -21.01
CA ALA A 476 29.21 18.87 -20.98
C ALA A 476 28.70 18.33 -19.63
N GLY A 477 29.09 18.95 -18.51
CA GLY A 477 28.59 18.62 -17.18
C GLY A 477 27.08 18.85 -17.02
N ILE A 478 26.55 19.97 -17.52
CA ILE A 478 25.11 20.26 -17.52
C ILE A 478 24.34 19.26 -18.38
N LEU A 479 24.83 18.97 -19.58
CA LEU A 479 24.16 18.03 -20.48
C LEU A 479 24.12 16.62 -19.88
N HIS A 480 25.16 16.24 -19.15
CA HIS A 480 25.23 14.98 -18.42
C HIS A 480 24.25 14.93 -17.24
N PHE A 481 24.18 16.00 -16.45
CA PHE A 481 23.20 16.15 -15.37
C PHE A 481 21.77 15.99 -15.91
N LEU A 482 21.43 16.74 -16.96
CA LEU A 482 20.11 16.68 -17.59
C LEU A 482 19.80 15.28 -18.12
N GLY A 483 20.77 14.59 -18.75
CA GLY A 483 20.59 13.23 -19.23
C GLY A 483 20.28 12.23 -18.12
N LEU A 484 21.01 12.28 -17.01
CA LEU A 484 20.82 11.41 -15.84
C LEU A 484 19.45 11.63 -15.18
N VAL A 485 19.12 12.90 -14.92
CA VAL A 485 17.83 13.28 -14.31
C VAL A 485 16.66 12.92 -15.22
N THR A 486 16.73 13.24 -16.51
CA THR A 486 15.66 12.93 -17.47
C THR A 486 15.45 11.43 -17.60
N TYR A 487 16.52 10.63 -17.65
CA TYR A 487 16.40 9.17 -17.72
C TYR A 487 15.69 8.60 -16.49
N ARG A 488 16.06 9.05 -15.28
CA ARG A 488 15.42 8.60 -14.04
C ARG A 488 13.96 9.05 -13.98
N PHE A 489 13.70 10.31 -14.29
CA PHE A 489 12.36 10.90 -14.29
C PHE A 489 11.43 10.13 -15.24
N ALA A 490 11.86 9.90 -16.49
CA ALA A 490 11.08 9.15 -17.47
C ALA A 490 10.78 7.71 -17.03
N ARG A 491 11.72 7.05 -16.32
CA ARG A 491 11.52 5.69 -15.80
C ARG A 491 10.46 5.62 -14.69
N LEU A 492 10.48 6.57 -13.75
CA LEU A 492 9.62 6.52 -12.54
C LEU A 492 8.24 7.12 -12.78
N THR A 493 8.11 8.13 -13.63
CA THR A 493 6.91 8.97 -13.70
C THR A 493 5.66 8.22 -14.18
N PHE A 494 5.77 7.33 -15.17
CA PHE A 494 4.59 6.68 -15.75
C PHE A 494 3.82 5.74 -14.82
N PRO A 495 4.46 4.72 -14.19
CA PRO A 495 3.75 3.89 -13.21
C PRO A 495 3.23 4.74 -12.05
N TYR A 496 3.94 5.80 -11.68
CA TYR A 496 3.49 6.72 -10.63
C TYR A 496 2.20 7.47 -11.02
N LEU A 497 2.14 8.05 -12.22
CA LEU A 497 0.96 8.72 -12.76
C LEU A 497 -0.26 7.78 -12.83
N PHE A 498 -0.06 6.56 -13.30
CA PHE A 498 -1.12 5.56 -13.35
C PHE A 498 -1.66 5.29 -11.94
N THR A 499 -0.78 5.06 -10.96
CA THR A 499 -1.21 4.82 -9.58
C THR A 499 -1.86 6.03 -8.93
N LEU A 500 -1.44 7.25 -9.28
CA LEU A 500 -2.06 8.49 -8.81
C LEU A 500 -3.50 8.59 -9.28
N GLY A 501 -3.77 8.33 -10.56
CA GLY A 501 -5.14 8.31 -11.07
C GLY A 501 -6.00 7.25 -10.39
N VAL A 502 -5.44 6.04 -10.17
CA VAL A 502 -6.14 4.96 -9.44
C VAL A 502 -6.50 5.40 -8.02
N VAL A 503 -5.59 6.06 -7.30
CA VAL A 503 -5.88 6.59 -5.96
C VAL A 503 -6.98 7.64 -6.00
N GLU A 504 -6.91 8.60 -6.92
CA GLU A 504 -7.90 9.66 -7.02
C GLU A 504 -9.32 9.09 -7.19
N VAL A 505 -9.49 8.20 -8.17
CA VAL A 505 -10.81 7.61 -8.48
C VAL A 505 -11.28 6.67 -7.37
N SER A 506 -10.40 5.80 -6.86
CA SER A 506 -10.77 4.85 -5.80
C SER A 506 -11.14 5.56 -4.50
N MET A 507 -10.37 6.56 -4.08
CA MET A 507 -10.65 7.30 -2.83
C MET A 507 -11.89 8.17 -2.95
N LYS A 508 -12.18 8.77 -4.12
CA LYS A 508 -13.48 9.42 -4.39
C LYS A 508 -14.61 8.44 -4.18
N TRP A 509 -14.54 7.25 -4.78
CA TRP A 509 -15.61 6.27 -4.59
C TRP A 509 -15.78 5.81 -3.15
N PHE A 510 -14.69 5.51 -2.45
CA PHE A 510 -14.75 5.12 -1.03
C PHE A 510 -15.34 6.25 -0.17
N ALA A 511 -15.04 7.52 -0.47
CA ALA A 511 -15.61 8.67 0.22
C ALA A 511 -17.15 8.77 0.11
N TYR A 512 -17.78 8.17 -0.90
CA TYR A 512 -19.24 8.11 -0.99
C TYR A 512 -19.82 6.77 -0.54
N ASN A 513 -19.17 5.65 -0.88
CA ASN A 513 -19.75 4.32 -0.74
C ASN A 513 -19.34 3.59 0.55
N SER A 514 -18.10 3.76 1.04
CA SER A 514 -17.61 3.08 2.24
C SER A 514 -18.39 3.52 3.50
N VAL A 515 -18.59 2.62 4.45
CA VAL A 515 -19.05 2.96 5.81
C VAL A 515 -18.04 3.81 6.57
N PHE A 516 -16.76 3.63 6.26
CA PHE A 516 -15.67 4.34 6.89
C PHE A 516 -15.32 5.62 6.16
N GLU A 517 -14.79 6.59 6.90
CA GLU A 517 -14.12 7.75 6.31
C GLU A 517 -12.74 7.35 5.79
N PRO A 518 -12.34 7.79 4.58
CA PRO A 518 -10.99 7.57 4.09
C PRO A 518 -9.94 8.08 5.09
N PRO A 519 -8.80 7.38 5.24
CA PRO A 519 -7.83 7.69 6.29
C PRO A 519 -7.14 9.03 6.08
N THR A 520 -7.09 9.49 4.83
CA THR A 520 -6.54 10.76 4.36
C THR A 520 -7.49 11.36 3.31
N SER A 521 -7.48 12.69 3.17
CA SER A 521 -8.38 13.44 2.27
C SER A 521 -7.96 13.39 0.80
N ASP A 522 -7.49 12.24 0.30
CA ASP A 522 -7.00 12.09 -1.08
C ASP A 522 -8.09 12.39 -2.13
N HIS A 523 -9.35 12.13 -1.80
CA HIS A 523 -10.51 12.44 -2.65
C HIS A 523 -10.69 13.94 -2.92
N ILE A 524 -10.16 14.80 -2.04
CA ILE A 524 -10.17 16.28 -2.17
C ILE A 524 -8.80 16.79 -2.65
N ASN A 525 -7.71 16.27 -2.07
CA ASN A 525 -6.36 16.79 -2.30
C ASN A 525 -5.81 16.41 -3.68
N CYS A 526 -6.04 15.19 -4.14
CA CYS A 526 -5.47 14.72 -5.41
C CYS A 526 -5.95 15.53 -6.63
N PRO A 527 -7.26 15.82 -6.80
CA PRO A 527 -7.73 16.65 -7.91
C PRO A 527 -7.10 18.06 -7.95
N ASN A 528 -6.77 18.63 -6.79
CA ASN A 528 -6.24 20.00 -6.67
C ASN A 528 -4.70 20.05 -6.77
N TYR A 529 -4.01 19.01 -6.28
CA TYR A 529 -2.57 19.06 -6.04
C TYR A 529 -1.76 17.94 -6.73
N TRP A 530 -2.36 17.15 -7.62
CA TRP A 530 -1.67 16.07 -8.38
C TRP A 530 -0.38 16.53 -9.08
N TRP A 531 -0.32 17.78 -9.56
CA TRP A 531 0.85 18.32 -10.24
C TRP A 531 2.09 18.41 -9.32
N ARG A 532 1.89 18.58 -8.01
CA ARG A 532 2.98 18.61 -7.01
C ARG A 532 3.67 17.25 -6.92
N ASN A 533 2.91 16.16 -7.07
CA ASN A 533 3.41 14.80 -7.09
C ASN A 533 4.27 14.55 -8.33
N ILE A 534 3.84 15.00 -9.52
CA ILE A 534 4.61 14.86 -10.77
C ILE A 534 5.95 15.56 -10.70
N LEU A 535 5.98 16.75 -10.11
CA LEU A 535 7.19 17.53 -9.94
C LEU A 535 8.08 17.02 -8.80
N TYR A 536 7.65 16.00 -8.03
CA TYR A 536 8.36 15.46 -6.87
C TYR A 536 8.67 16.51 -5.78
N ILE A 537 7.75 17.44 -5.58
CA ILE A 537 7.89 18.57 -4.62
C ILE A 537 6.80 18.58 -3.54
N ASN A 538 5.98 17.55 -3.45
CA ASN A 538 4.89 17.49 -2.48
C ASN A 538 5.37 17.58 -1.02
N THR A 539 6.62 17.22 -0.71
CA THR A 539 7.22 17.34 0.64
C THR A 539 7.52 18.78 1.07
N LEU A 540 7.51 19.73 0.14
CA LEU A 540 7.70 21.16 0.43
C LEU A 540 6.41 21.86 0.91
N PHE A 541 5.28 21.15 0.90
CA PHE A 541 3.98 21.67 1.29
C PHE A 541 3.47 20.98 2.57
N PRO A 542 2.49 21.58 3.27
CA PRO A 542 1.84 20.98 4.43
C PRO A 542 1.20 19.61 4.16
N VAL A 543 1.27 18.71 5.14
CA VAL A 543 0.77 17.31 5.03
C VAL A 543 -0.74 17.23 4.78
N ASP A 544 -1.53 18.15 5.31
CA ASP A 544 -2.99 18.23 5.10
C ASP A 544 -3.37 18.45 3.63
N GLN A 545 -2.46 19.00 2.83
CA GLN A 545 -2.64 19.23 1.38
C GLN A 545 -1.98 18.16 0.50
N MET A 546 -1.33 17.16 1.09
CA MET A 546 -0.68 16.11 0.30
C MET A 546 -1.70 15.21 -0.39
N CYS A 547 -1.42 14.90 -1.66
CA CYS A 547 -2.03 13.79 -2.37
C CYS A 547 -1.14 12.56 -2.24
N MET A 548 -1.72 11.40 -1.91
CA MET A 548 -1.00 10.15 -1.66
C MET A 548 0.05 10.34 -0.57
N LEU A 549 -0.34 10.29 0.70
CA LEU A 549 0.56 10.59 1.82
C LEU A 549 1.91 9.87 1.71
N TRP A 550 1.95 8.58 1.34
CA TRP A 550 3.19 7.81 1.21
C TRP A 550 4.14 8.30 0.12
N SER A 551 3.68 9.09 -0.85
CA SER A 551 4.53 9.58 -1.94
C SER A 551 5.68 10.50 -1.51
N TRP A 552 5.70 10.97 -0.26
CA TRP A 552 6.79 11.76 0.32
C TRP A 552 8.18 11.13 0.06
N TYR A 553 8.30 9.82 0.24
CA TYR A 553 9.56 9.09 0.06
C TYR A 553 10.10 9.20 -1.37
N LEU A 554 9.20 9.11 -2.35
CA LEU A 554 9.58 9.13 -3.76
C LEU A 554 10.06 10.53 -4.17
N SER A 555 9.45 11.56 -3.59
CA SER A 555 9.88 12.94 -3.78
C SER A 555 11.24 13.20 -3.15
N ASP A 556 11.44 12.78 -1.90
CA ASP A 556 12.72 12.91 -1.22
C ASP A 556 13.83 12.14 -1.95
N ASP A 557 13.58 10.91 -2.39
CA ASP A 557 14.55 10.11 -3.15
C ASP A 557 14.94 10.78 -4.49
N THR A 558 13.99 11.46 -5.14
CA THR A 558 14.25 12.22 -6.37
C THR A 558 15.03 13.52 -6.08
N GLN A 559 14.69 14.22 -5.01
CA GLN A 559 15.42 15.41 -4.56
C GLN A 559 16.86 15.07 -4.16
N PHE A 560 17.07 13.99 -3.42
CA PHE A 560 18.39 13.47 -3.07
C PHE A 560 19.17 13.04 -4.31
N TYR A 561 18.50 12.48 -5.31
CA TYR A 561 19.15 12.16 -6.58
C TYR A 561 19.68 13.40 -7.30
N VAL A 562 18.89 14.47 -7.35
CA VAL A 562 19.31 15.75 -7.94
C VAL A 562 20.55 16.29 -7.23
N VAL A 563 20.52 16.37 -5.89
CA VAL A 563 21.67 16.83 -5.08
C VAL A 563 22.88 15.90 -5.28
N GLY A 564 22.67 14.59 -5.23
CA GLY A 564 23.72 13.59 -5.41
C GLY A 564 24.35 13.62 -6.80
N ALA A 565 23.57 13.85 -7.86
CA ALA A 565 24.08 13.98 -9.22
C ALA A 565 25.01 15.20 -9.36
N VAL A 566 24.65 16.35 -8.75
CA VAL A 566 25.51 17.54 -8.71
C VAL A 566 26.84 17.23 -7.99
N ILE A 567 26.78 16.56 -6.83
CA ILE A 567 27.97 16.16 -6.07
C ILE A 567 28.85 15.20 -6.87
N LEU A 568 28.27 14.23 -7.59
CA LEU A 568 29.02 13.26 -8.40
C LEU A 568 29.70 13.89 -9.61
N ILE A 569 29.05 14.83 -10.28
CA ILE A 569 29.66 15.59 -11.38
C ILE A 569 30.84 16.41 -10.85
N LEU A 570 30.64 17.13 -9.74
CA LEU A 570 31.71 17.87 -9.09
C LEU A 570 32.85 16.95 -8.60
N ALA A 571 32.54 15.73 -8.17
CA ALA A 571 33.55 14.77 -7.70
C ALA A 571 34.51 14.32 -8.80
N THR A 572 34.09 14.35 -10.07
CA THR A 572 34.95 14.00 -11.22
C THR A 572 35.94 15.09 -11.60
N SER A 573 35.58 16.37 -11.40
CA SER A 573 36.44 17.51 -11.69
C SER A 573 37.24 17.97 -10.47
N HIS A 574 36.59 18.09 -9.32
CA HIS A 574 37.15 18.63 -8.08
C HIS A 574 36.73 17.81 -6.85
N PHE A 575 37.39 16.66 -6.66
CA PHE A 575 37.08 15.73 -5.57
C PHE A 575 37.10 16.36 -4.16
N LYS A 576 38.07 17.25 -3.88
CA LYS A 576 38.16 17.93 -2.57
C LYS A 576 36.93 18.82 -2.30
N SER A 577 36.48 19.57 -3.30
CA SER A 577 35.30 20.43 -3.19
C SER A 577 34.01 19.62 -3.03
N ALA A 578 33.88 18.50 -3.76
CA ALA A 578 32.76 17.59 -3.61
C ALA A 578 32.69 16.95 -2.22
N ALA A 579 33.84 16.55 -1.66
CA ALA A 579 33.93 16.01 -0.31
C ALA A 579 33.57 17.07 0.76
N ALA A 580 34.05 18.30 0.61
CA ALA A 580 33.69 19.41 1.49
C ALA A 580 32.17 19.68 1.46
N LEU A 581 31.58 19.75 0.27
CA LEU A 581 30.13 19.95 0.09
C LEU A 581 29.30 18.83 0.73
N LEU A 582 29.72 17.58 0.58
CA LEU A 582 29.05 16.43 1.21
C LEU A 582 29.06 16.53 2.73
N ILE A 583 30.22 16.87 3.33
CA ILE A 583 30.34 17.05 4.79
C ILE A 583 29.47 18.22 5.26
N THR A 584 29.47 19.34 4.54
CA THR A 584 28.63 20.50 4.87
C THR A 584 27.14 20.13 4.87
N PHE A 585 26.65 19.41 3.85
CA PHE A 585 25.26 18.98 3.83
C PHE A 585 24.92 17.97 4.94
N MET A 586 25.83 17.04 5.26
CA MET A 586 25.65 16.10 6.36
C MET A 586 25.51 16.83 7.70
N VAL A 587 26.44 17.73 8.02
CA VAL A 587 26.44 18.49 9.27
C VAL A 587 25.23 19.42 9.34
N SER A 588 24.88 20.09 8.23
CA SER A 588 23.69 20.93 8.16
C SER A 588 22.42 20.12 8.46
N SER A 589 22.28 18.92 7.89
CA SER A 589 21.14 18.03 8.13
C SER A 589 21.03 17.63 9.61
N TRP A 590 22.15 17.27 10.26
CA TRP A 590 22.16 16.95 11.69
C TRP A 590 21.77 18.13 12.56
N MET A 591 22.32 19.32 12.30
CA MET A 591 22.03 20.53 13.06
C MET A 591 20.56 20.96 12.92
N THR A 592 20.02 20.95 11.70
CA THR A 592 18.62 21.28 11.46
C THR A 592 17.69 20.29 12.15
N THR A 593 17.98 18.99 12.05
CA THR A 593 17.16 17.94 12.71
C THR A 593 17.21 18.06 14.23
N GLY A 594 18.40 18.28 14.80
CA GLY A 594 18.59 18.48 16.23
C GLY A 594 17.85 19.71 16.74
N TYR A 595 17.90 20.82 16.02
CA TYR A 595 17.18 22.04 16.36
C TYR A 595 15.66 21.84 16.36
N ILE A 596 15.10 21.25 15.29
CA ILE A 596 13.65 21.01 15.18
C ILE A 596 13.17 20.04 16.26
N ALA A 597 13.93 18.97 16.51
CA ALA A 597 13.59 17.99 17.55
C ALA A 597 13.61 18.62 18.94
N TYR A 598 14.60 19.46 19.24
CA TYR A 598 14.70 20.15 20.51
C TYR A 598 13.59 21.20 20.68
N SER A 599 13.36 22.05 19.68
CA SER A 599 12.37 23.13 19.76
C SER A 599 10.94 22.63 19.94
N ASN A 600 10.63 21.45 19.41
CA ASN A 600 9.31 20.83 19.54
C ASN A 600 9.24 19.81 20.70
N SER A 601 10.27 19.73 21.55
CA SER A 601 10.35 18.75 22.66
C SER A 601 10.01 17.33 22.20
N HIS A 602 10.52 16.93 21.03
CA HIS A 602 10.22 15.63 20.45
C HIS A 602 10.84 14.51 21.29
N ILE A 603 10.02 13.57 21.73
CA ILE A 603 10.45 12.37 22.46
C ILE A 603 10.24 11.17 21.53
N PRO A 604 11.32 10.60 20.97
CA PRO A 604 11.25 9.36 20.20
C PRO A 604 10.57 8.26 21.04
N GLY A 605 9.57 7.58 20.47
CA GLY A 605 8.82 6.52 21.16
C GLY A 605 7.54 6.96 21.88
N SER A 606 7.03 8.18 21.63
CA SER A 606 5.74 8.65 22.16
C SER A 606 4.51 7.96 21.55
N ASP A 607 3.37 8.04 22.25
CA ASP A 607 2.12 7.34 21.91
C ASP A 607 1.50 7.78 20.55
N ASP A 608 1.86 8.99 20.07
CA ASP A 608 1.47 9.47 18.74
C ASP A 608 2.68 9.69 17.81
N PRO A 609 3.13 8.64 17.09
CA PRO A 609 4.22 8.73 16.12
C PRO A 609 3.89 9.61 14.89
N LEU A 610 2.63 10.00 14.69
CA LEU A 610 2.22 10.86 13.56
C LEU A 610 2.11 12.35 13.94
N ALA A 611 2.09 12.70 15.23
CA ALA A 611 1.95 14.09 15.70
C ALA A 611 3.05 15.04 15.18
N LEU A 612 4.23 14.53 14.83
CA LEU A 612 5.35 15.30 14.27
C LEU A 612 5.74 14.90 12.85
N PHE A 613 4.87 14.16 12.14
CA PHE A 613 5.15 13.69 10.79
C PHE A 613 5.51 14.86 9.84
N ASP A 614 4.74 15.95 9.86
CA ASP A 614 4.92 17.15 9.03
C ASP A 614 6.14 18.03 9.39
N LYS A 615 6.81 17.76 10.53
CA LYS A 615 7.94 18.59 10.99
C LYS A 615 9.28 17.90 10.85
N ILE A 616 9.32 16.58 11.06
CA ILE A 616 10.57 15.81 11.16
C ILE A 616 10.62 14.68 10.14
N TYR A 617 9.48 14.07 9.81
CA TYR A 617 9.49 12.78 9.11
C TYR A 617 9.52 12.91 7.59
N ASP A 618 8.71 13.80 7.02
CA ASP A 618 8.49 13.93 5.58
C ASP A 618 9.44 14.92 4.89
N LYS A 619 10.29 15.62 5.65
CA LYS A 619 11.13 16.69 5.11
C LYS A 619 12.50 16.17 4.64
N PRO A 620 12.98 16.60 3.46
CA PRO A 620 14.20 16.06 2.88
C PRO A 620 15.46 16.38 3.70
N TRP A 621 15.53 17.55 4.34
CA TRP A 621 16.71 17.98 5.10
C TRP A 621 16.94 17.17 6.38
N THR A 622 15.95 16.45 6.91
CA THR A 622 16.12 15.60 8.10
C THR A 622 16.52 14.16 7.76
N ARG A 623 16.37 13.76 6.50
CA ARG A 623 16.58 12.38 6.01
C ARG A 623 17.74 12.23 5.01
N LEU A 624 18.49 13.29 4.78
CA LEU A 624 19.58 13.31 3.79
C LEU A 624 20.77 12.39 4.16
N GLY A 625 21.02 12.16 5.46
CA GLY A 625 22.18 11.43 5.96
C GLY A 625 22.40 10.03 5.35
N PRO A 626 21.41 9.11 5.43
CA PRO A 626 21.50 7.78 4.82
C PRO A 626 21.92 7.77 3.35
N TYR A 627 21.37 8.68 2.55
CA TYR A 627 21.67 8.78 1.13
C TYR A 627 23.14 9.15 0.87
N LEU A 628 23.66 10.16 1.60
CA LEU A 628 25.05 10.60 1.47
C LEU A 628 26.05 9.51 1.92
N ILE A 629 25.74 8.79 3.00
CA ILE A 629 26.54 7.63 3.44
C ILE A 629 26.57 6.55 2.34
N GLY A 630 25.42 6.26 1.73
CA GLY A 630 25.33 5.38 0.57
C GLY A 630 26.27 5.80 -0.56
N MET A 631 26.27 7.08 -0.94
CA MET A 631 27.18 7.59 -1.98
C MET A 631 28.66 7.37 -1.64
N CYS A 632 29.05 7.61 -0.38
CA CYS A 632 30.40 7.37 0.11
C CYS A 632 30.77 5.88 0.00
N THR A 633 29.87 4.98 0.41
CA THR A 633 30.08 3.53 0.28
C THR A 633 30.23 3.09 -1.17
N GLY A 634 29.39 3.63 -2.08
CA GLY A 634 29.47 3.34 -3.51
C GLY A 634 30.81 3.76 -4.12
N TRP A 635 31.33 4.94 -3.76
CA TRP A 635 32.65 5.40 -4.18
C TRP A 635 33.78 4.53 -3.62
N LEU A 636 33.70 4.14 -2.34
CA LEU A 636 34.70 3.29 -1.69
C LEU A 636 34.78 1.91 -2.35
N LEU A 637 33.64 1.29 -2.65
CA LEU A 637 33.56 0.00 -3.34
C LEU A 637 34.14 0.08 -4.76
N PHE A 638 33.84 1.16 -5.48
CA PHE A 638 34.41 1.42 -6.80
C PHE A 638 35.94 1.57 -6.74
N LYS A 639 36.46 2.46 -5.88
CA LYS A 639 37.90 2.76 -5.79
C LYS A 639 38.74 1.54 -5.41
N LYS A 640 38.18 0.64 -4.61
CA LYS A 640 38.86 -0.59 -4.16
C LYS A 640 38.55 -1.80 -5.03
N ASN A 641 37.82 -1.66 -6.14
CA ASN A 641 37.41 -2.77 -7.02
C ASN A 641 36.79 -3.96 -6.24
N CYS A 642 36.04 -3.67 -5.18
CA CYS A 642 35.48 -4.67 -4.26
C CYS A 642 36.50 -5.64 -3.63
N LYS A 643 37.81 -5.32 -3.64
CA LYS A 643 38.89 -6.13 -3.05
C LYS A 643 39.53 -5.35 -1.89
N ILE A 644 38.98 -5.52 -0.69
CA ILE A 644 39.54 -4.96 0.54
C ILE A 644 39.96 -6.14 1.41
N GLN A 645 41.25 -6.27 1.70
CA GLN A 645 41.73 -7.24 2.68
C GLN A 645 41.57 -6.65 4.09
N MET A 646 40.87 -7.38 4.97
CA MET A 646 40.63 -6.96 6.34
C MET A 646 41.22 -7.97 7.33
N SER A 647 41.74 -7.47 8.46
CA SER A 647 42.20 -8.33 9.54
C SER A 647 41.00 -8.97 10.26
N LYS A 648 41.21 -10.14 10.88
CA LYS A 648 40.16 -10.83 11.66
C LYS A 648 39.60 -9.94 12.77
N LEU A 649 40.43 -9.10 13.39
CA LEU A 649 40.01 -8.16 14.43
C LEU A 649 39.01 -7.14 13.88
N VAL A 650 39.31 -6.50 12.74
CA VAL A 650 38.42 -5.51 12.10
C VAL A 650 37.09 -6.15 11.69
N LEU A 651 37.11 -7.40 11.25
CA LEU A 651 35.88 -8.12 10.91
C LEU A 651 35.00 -8.38 12.13
N ILE A 652 35.58 -8.89 13.22
CA ILE A 652 34.84 -9.16 14.46
C ILE A 652 34.28 -7.85 15.02
N THR A 653 35.11 -6.81 15.14
CA THR A 653 34.67 -5.51 15.69
C THR A 653 33.64 -4.84 14.80
N GLY A 654 33.80 -4.87 13.48
CA GLY A 654 32.83 -4.28 12.57
C GLY A 654 31.47 -4.98 12.61
N TRP A 655 31.44 -6.32 12.66
CA TRP A 655 30.19 -7.07 12.81
C TRP A 655 29.52 -6.84 14.16
N THR A 656 30.26 -6.84 15.27
CA THR A 656 29.69 -6.60 16.60
C THR A 656 29.15 -5.17 16.74
N ILE A 657 29.88 -4.17 16.25
CA ILE A 657 29.43 -2.78 16.24
C ILE A 657 28.19 -2.63 15.36
N SER A 658 28.20 -3.17 14.14
CA SER A 658 27.07 -3.06 13.22
C SER A 658 25.81 -3.74 13.77
N ILE A 659 25.91 -4.95 14.30
CA ILE A 659 24.75 -5.66 14.86
C ILE A 659 24.27 -4.97 16.15
N GLY A 660 25.20 -4.56 17.02
CA GLY A 660 24.87 -3.84 18.25
C GLY A 660 24.17 -2.51 17.97
N MET A 661 24.61 -1.76 16.95
CA MET A 661 23.96 -0.53 16.52
C MET A 661 22.57 -0.79 15.95
N LEU A 662 22.39 -1.77 15.06
CA LEU A 662 21.07 -2.10 14.50
C LEU A 662 20.07 -2.52 15.59
N LEU A 663 20.49 -3.38 16.53
CA LEU A 663 19.65 -3.82 17.63
C LEU A 663 19.33 -2.66 18.59
N SER A 664 20.31 -1.81 18.90
CA SER A 664 20.11 -0.62 19.74
C SER A 664 19.16 0.38 19.10
N LEU A 665 19.23 0.59 17.78
CA LEU A 665 18.31 1.51 17.09
C LEU A 665 16.87 0.98 17.07
N VAL A 666 16.66 -0.33 16.88
CA VAL A 666 15.31 -0.91 16.80
C VAL A 666 14.70 -1.16 18.19
N TYR A 667 15.47 -1.65 19.15
CA TYR A 667 14.97 -2.10 20.46
C TYR A 667 15.46 -1.25 21.65
N GLY A 668 16.44 -0.36 21.45
CA GLY A 668 17.04 0.42 22.56
C GLY A 668 16.11 1.48 23.17
N LEU A 669 15.02 1.83 22.49
CA LEU A 669 13.97 2.71 23.02
C LEU A 669 12.92 1.96 23.88
N TYR A 670 13.07 0.66 24.08
CA TYR A 670 12.14 -0.14 24.87
C TYR A 670 12.13 0.32 26.33
N GLU A 671 10.97 0.77 26.81
CA GLU A 671 10.74 1.29 28.18
C GLU A 671 11.63 2.47 28.60
N THR A 672 12.38 3.09 27.68
CA THR A 672 13.26 4.23 27.99
C THR A 672 12.58 5.55 27.65
N LYS A 673 12.63 6.50 28.60
CA LYS A 673 12.20 7.89 28.38
C LYS A 673 13.44 8.75 28.20
N LEU A 674 13.59 9.32 27.01
CA LEU A 674 14.72 10.19 26.69
C LEU A 674 14.44 11.62 27.18
N ASN A 675 15.47 12.25 27.77
CA ASN A 675 15.48 13.70 27.98
C ASN A 675 15.45 14.42 26.61
N PRO A 676 14.73 15.55 26.43
CA PRO A 676 14.67 16.28 25.16
C PRO A 676 16.02 16.48 24.45
N TRP A 677 17.11 16.73 25.18
CA TRP A 677 18.46 16.83 24.60
C TRP A 677 18.94 15.52 23.98
N ILE A 678 18.75 14.41 24.69
CA ILE A 678 19.13 13.07 24.22
C ILE A 678 18.19 12.63 23.09
N GLY A 679 16.90 12.97 23.18
CA GLY A 679 15.92 12.73 22.12
C GLY A 679 16.26 13.47 20.82
N ALA A 680 16.73 14.72 20.91
CA ALA A 680 17.20 15.48 19.76
C ALA A 680 18.49 14.90 19.16
N ALA A 681 19.45 14.48 19.99
CA ALA A 681 20.66 13.81 19.54
C ALA A 681 20.35 12.46 18.86
N TYR A 682 19.44 11.68 19.44
CA TYR A 682 18.96 10.42 18.84
C TYR A 682 18.29 10.67 17.50
N SER A 683 17.37 11.63 17.41
CA SER A 683 16.62 11.94 16.18
C SER A 683 17.54 12.42 15.05
N SER A 684 18.60 13.18 15.35
CA SER A 684 19.54 13.69 14.36
C SER A 684 20.56 12.65 13.88
N LEU A 685 21.02 11.74 14.75
CA LEU A 685 22.11 10.82 14.44
C LEU A 685 21.66 9.40 14.08
N SER A 686 20.50 8.95 14.55
CA SER A 686 20.03 7.56 14.40
C SER A 686 19.92 7.12 12.94
N HIS A 687 19.39 7.95 12.05
CA HIS A 687 19.27 7.65 10.62
C HIS A 687 20.64 7.44 9.97
N SER A 688 21.61 8.31 10.26
CA SER A 688 22.99 8.13 9.77
C SER A 688 23.65 6.88 10.39
N ALA A 689 23.42 6.60 11.67
CA ALA A 689 23.93 5.41 12.34
C ALA A 689 23.39 4.10 11.74
N TRP A 690 22.11 4.08 11.35
CA TRP A 690 21.49 2.97 10.61
C TRP A 690 22.20 2.74 9.28
N ALA A 691 22.41 3.80 8.50
CA ALA A 691 23.07 3.71 7.21
C ALA A 691 24.56 3.31 7.31
N LEU A 692 25.28 3.73 8.37
CA LEU A 692 26.66 3.26 8.63
C LEU A 692 26.71 1.76 8.91
N SER A 693 25.74 1.24 9.66
CA SER A 693 25.62 -0.20 9.90
C SER A 693 25.37 -0.96 8.60
N LEU A 694 24.47 -0.47 7.75
CA LEU A 694 24.24 -1.06 6.42
C LEU A 694 25.46 -0.95 5.51
N ALA A 695 26.21 0.15 5.57
CA ALA A 695 27.43 0.34 4.82
C ALA A 695 28.47 -0.75 5.16
N TRP A 696 28.63 -1.07 6.44
CA TRP A 696 29.49 -2.18 6.87
C TRP A 696 29.02 -3.52 6.31
N ILE A 697 27.72 -3.83 6.42
CA ILE A 697 27.15 -5.10 5.91
C ILE A 697 27.42 -5.24 4.41
N VAL A 698 27.16 -4.20 3.61
CA VAL A 698 27.38 -4.25 2.16
C VAL A 698 28.87 -4.39 1.82
N VAL A 699 29.75 -3.65 2.50
CA VAL A 699 31.20 -3.75 2.28
C VAL A 699 31.72 -5.14 2.64
N ALA A 700 31.31 -5.70 3.78
CA ALA A 700 31.72 -7.03 4.22
C ALA A 700 31.23 -8.13 3.24
N CYS A 701 29.98 -8.04 2.78
CA CYS A 701 29.44 -9.00 1.80
C CYS A 701 30.15 -8.92 0.46
N MET A 702 30.36 -7.71 -0.09
CA MET A 702 30.99 -7.52 -1.40
C MET A 702 32.49 -7.85 -1.43
N THR A 703 33.16 -7.84 -0.28
CA THR A 703 34.60 -8.18 -0.17
C THR A 703 34.85 -9.65 0.13
N GLY A 704 33.80 -10.47 0.24
CA GLY A 704 33.89 -11.91 0.50
C GLY A 704 33.88 -12.30 1.98
N TYR A 705 33.71 -11.34 2.89
CA TYR A 705 33.63 -11.58 4.34
C TYR A 705 32.19 -11.59 4.90
N GLY A 706 31.18 -11.74 4.03
CA GLY A 706 29.76 -11.73 4.41
C GLY A 706 29.23 -13.03 4.99
N GLY A 707 29.89 -14.17 4.73
CA GLY A 707 29.51 -15.48 5.28
C GLY A 707 28.04 -15.83 5.04
N VAL A 708 27.27 -16.00 6.13
CA VAL A 708 25.84 -16.35 6.08
C VAL A 708 24.98 -15.17 5.61
N VAL A 709 25.33 -13.95 6.00
CA VAL A 709 24.55 -12.74 5.67
C VAL A 709 24.52 -12.52 4.16
N ASP A 710 25.65 -12.70 3.48
CA ASP A 710 25.71 -12.63 2.03
C ASP A 710 24.82 -13.69 1.37
N LYS A 711 24.84 -14.94 1.84
CA LYS A 711 23.97 -16.01 1.31
C LYS A 711 22.48 -15.68 1.42
N ILE A 712 22.06 -15.07 2.54
CA ILE A 712 20.66 -14.68 2.76
C ILE A 712 20.29 -13.48 1.88
N LEU A 713 21.10 -12.42 1.88
CA LEU A 713 20.78 -11.18 1.16
C LEU A 713 20.97 -11.30 -0.35
N SER A 714 21.86 -12.19 -0.81
CA SER A 714 22.08 -12.50 -2.22
C SER A 714 21.24 -13.68 -2.71
N ALA A 715 20.28 -14.18 -1.92
CA ALA A 715 19.43 -15.32 -2.29
C ALA A 715 18.61 -15.03 -3.56
N THR A 716 18.67 -15.96 -4.52
CA THR A 716 18.05 -15.79 -5.85
C THR A 716 16.52 -15.67 -5.79
N ILE A 717 15.88 -16.24 -4.77
CA ILE A 717 14.43 -16.12 -4.55
C ILE A 717 13.99 -14.67 -4.29
N LEU A 718 14.88 -13.81 -3.79
CA LEU A 718 14.57 -12.41 -3.48
C LEU A 718 14.68 -11.48 -4.70
N TYR A 719 15.28 -11.93 -5.80
CA TYR A 719 15.54 -11.08 -6.96
C TYR A 719 14.27 -10.59 -7.65
N PRO A 720 13.25 -11.43 -7.92
CA PRO A 720 12.01 -10.97 -8.54
C PRO A 720 11.31 -9.91 -7.68
N PHE A 721 11.19 -10.14 -6.37
CA PHE A 721 10.61 -9.20 -5.42
C PHE A 721 11.35 -7.86 -5.40
N SER A 722 12.68 -7.90 -5.42
CA SER A 722 13.53 -6.71 -5.48
C SER A 722 13.31 -5.89 -6.76
N ARG A 723 13.12 -6.56 -7.91
CA ARG A 723 12.92 -5.89 -9.20
C ARG A 723 11.57 -5.20 -9.31
N VAL A 724 10.52 -5.76 -8.72
CA VAL A 724 9.18 -5.15 -8.68
C VAL A 724 8.93 -4.27 -7.46
N THR A 725 9.91 -4.11 -6.57
CA THR A 725 9.76 -3.39 -5.29
C THR A 725 9.24 -1.96 -5.47
N TYR A 726 9.64 -1.27 -6.54
CA TYR A 726 9.15 0.08 -6.81
C TYR A 726 7.64 0.11 -7.08
N CYS A 727 7.15 -0.79 -7.92
CA CYS A 727 5.72 -0.92 -8.16
C CYS A 727 4.99 -1.41 -6.89
N ALA A 728 5.59 -2.30 -6.10
CA ALA A 728 5.04 -2.75 -4.81
C ALA A 728 4.88 -1.59 -3.82
N TYR A 729 5.86 -0.69 -3.79
CA TYR A 729 5.80 0.52 -2.99
C TYR A 729 4.62 1.43 -3.38
N LEU A 730 4.32 1.58 -4.67
CA LEU A 730 3.21 2.44 -5.11
C LEU A 730 1.83 1.84 -4.77
N VAL A 731 1.65 0.53 -4.94
CA VAL A 731 0.33 -0.12 -4.87
C VAL A 731 -0.05 -0.63 -3.49
N HIS A 732 0.90 -0.94 -2.61
CA HIS A 732 0.57 -1.57 -1.32
C HIS A 732 -0.39 -0.75 -0.43
N PRO A 733 -0.31 0.59 -0.32
CA PRO A 733 -1.26 1.34 0.51
C PRO A 733 -2.65 1.33 -0.11
N ILE A 734 -2.75 1.23 -1.44
CA ILE A 734 -4.03 1.11 -2.16
C ILE A 734 -4.68 -0.22 -1.81
N ALA A 735 -3.93 -1.33 -1.86
CA ALA A 735 -4.44 -2.65 -1.50
C ALA A 735 -4.90 -2.72 -0.02
N ILE A 736 -4.09 -2.19 0.89
CA ILE A 736 -4.41 -2.15 2.34
C ILE A 736 -5.69 -1.33 2.58
N ARG A 737 -5.78 -0.13 1.98
CA ARG A 737 -6.95 0.74 2.14
C ARG A 737 -8.19 0.15 1.49
N ALA A 738 -8.06 -0.45 0.30
CA ALA A 738 -9.19 -1.07 -0.39
C ALA A 738 -9.84 -2.17 0.45
N MET A 739 -9.05 -3.02 1.13
CA MET A 739 -9.59 -4.02 2.05
C MET A 739 -10.48 -3.37 3.10
N VAL A 740 -9.95 -2.40 3.85
CA VAL A 740 -10.67 -1.80 4.99
C VAL A 740 -11.87 -0.98 4.52
N MET A 741 -11.75 -0.26 3.42
CA MET A 741 -12.83 0.57 2.88
C MET A 741 -13.95 -0.25 2.21
N CYS A 742 -13.75 -1.54 1.96
CA CYS A 742 -14.80 -2.45 1.48
C CYS A 742 -15.51 -3.19 2.61
N MET A 743 -15.09 -3.01 3.87
CA MET A 743 -15.71 -3.68 5.01
C MET A 743 -16.95 -2.93 5.49
N ASP A 744 -17.97 -3.66 5.96
CA ASP A 744 -19.21 -3.08 6.52
C ASP A 744 -19.13 -2.76 8.02
N GLY A 745 -18.08 -3.22 8.70
CA GLY A 745 -17.91 -3.07 10.15
C GLY A 745 -16.45 -3.10 10.58
N PRO A 746 -16.13 -2.65 11.81
CA PRO A 746 -14.75 -2.54 12.30
C PRO A 746 -14.09 -3.90 12.53
N LEU A 747 -12.76 -3.92 12.51
CA LEU A 747 -11.98 -5.12 12.83
C LEU A 747 -11.82 -5.30 14.34
N HIS A 748 -12.03 -6.52 14.83
CA HIS A 748 -11.57 -6.87 16.18
C HIS A 748 -10.12 -7.36 16.13
N LEU A 749 -9.19 -6.58 16.68
CA LEU A 749 -7.76 -6.89 16.56
C LEU A 749 -7.32 -7.97 17.55
N GLY A 750 -6.60 -8.95 17.00
CA GLY A 750 -5.80 -9.91 17.75
C GLY A 750 -4.48 -10.18 17.01
N SER A 751 -3.47 -10.70 17.72
CA SER A 751 -2.14 -10.90 17.15
C SER A 751 -2.13 -11.86 15.95
N ILE A 752 -2.90 -12.95 16.01
CA ILE A 752 -2.99 -13.95 14.92
C ILE A 752 -3.68 -13.36 13.69
N ILE A 753 -4.80 -12.66 13.88
CA ILE A 753 -5.55 -12.00 12.80
C ILE A 753 -4.67 -10.98 12.11
N THR A 754 -3.91 -10.19 12.87
CA THR A 754 -2.97 -9.19 12.34
C THR A 754 -1.91 -9.83 11.44
N ILE A 755 -1.35 -10.97 11.84
CA ILE A 755 -0.36 -11.71 11.03
C ILE A 755 -0.98 -12.24 9.73
N ILE A 756 -2.20 -12.78 9.79
CA ILE A 756 -2.91 -13.30 8.62
C ILE A 756 -3.19 -12.15 7.63
N ILE A 757 -3.69 -11.02 8.13
CA ILE A 757 -3.95 -9.82 7.31
C ILE A 757 -2.64 -9.35 6.68
N TYR A 758 -1.55 -9.24 7.44
CA TYR A 758 -0.24 -8.85 6.90
C TYR A 758 0.23 -9.76 5.76
N LEU A 759 0.19 -11.08 5.95
CA LEU A 759 0.62 -12.03 4.92
C LEU A 759 -0.25 -11.93 3.65
N GLY A 760 -1.56 -11.78 3.82
CA GLY A 760 -2.50 -11.56 2.72
C GLY A 760 -2.21 -10.26 1.96
N GLN A 761 -1.98 -9.16 2.68
CA GLN A 761 -1.68 -7.85 2.09
C GLN A 761 -0.33 -7.84 1.38
N MET A 762 0.68 -8.51 1.93
CA MET A 762 1.99 -8.65 1.29
C MET A 762 1.89 -9.42 -0.02
N MET A 763 1.18 -10.55 -0.03
CA MET A 763 0.94 -11.33 -1.25
C MET A 763 0.16 -10.52 -2.30
N LEU A 764 -0.94 -9.89 -1.92
CA LEU A 764 -1.76 -9.07 -2.83
C LEU A 764 -0.97 -7.91 -3.44
N SER A 765 -0.17 -7.21 -2.63
CA SER A 765 0.66 -6.09 -3.07
C SER A 765 1.70 -6.52 -4.12
N TYR A 766 2.33 -7.68 -3.93
CA TYR A 766 3.29 -8.20 -4.91
C TYR A 766 2.63 -8.69 -6.20
N ILE A 767 1.44 -9.30 -6.12
CA ILE A 767 0.66 -9.68 -7.30
C ILE A 767 0.27 -8.43 -8.12
N LEU A 768 -0.30 -7.41 -7.48
CA LEU A 768 -0.70 -6.17 -8.16
C LEU A 768 0.51 -5.43 -8.75
N SER A 769 1.62 -5.36 -8.02
CA SER A 769 2.83 -4.70 -8.50
C SER A 769 3.48 -5.40 -9.68
N PHE A 770 3.40 -6.73 -9.75
CA PHE A 770 3.87 -7.48 -10.89
C PHE A 770 3.13 -7.06 -12.17
N PHE A 771 1.80 -6.96 -12.13
CA PHE A 771 1.00 -6.49 -13.28
C PHE A 771 1.34 -5.05 -13.66
N VAL A 772 1.45 -4.14 -12.69
CA VAL A 772 1.81 -2.74 -12.95
C VAL A 772 3.22 -2.62 -13.55
N SER A 773 4.18 -3.42 -13.06
CA SER A 773 5.55 -3.41 -13.56
C SER A 773 5.64 -3.92 -15.00
N VAL A 774 4.94 -5.00 -15.35
CA VAL A 774 4.89 -5.53 -16.72
C VAL A 774 4.18 -4.56 -17.68
N ALA A 775 3.12 -3.89 -17.23
CA ALA A 775 2.32 -3.01 -18.06
C ALA A 775 2.99 -1.64 -18.31
N PHE A 776 3.60 -1.04 -17.28
CA PHE A 776 4.10 0.33 -17.36
C PHE A 776 5.62 0.43 -17.21
N GLU A 777 6.23 -0.19 -16.19
CA GLU A 777 7.66 0.00 -15.92
C GLU A 777 8.56 -0.67 -16.96
N ALA A 778 8.35 -1.95 -17.25
CA ALA A 778 9.22 -2.76 -18.10
C ALA A 778 9.26 -2.27 -19.57
N PRO A 779 8.13 -1.94 -20.23
CA PRO A 779 8.15 -1.42 -21.59
C PRO A 779 8.92 -0.11 -21.69
N LEU A 780 8.76 0.78 -20.73
CA LEU A 780 9.46 2.07 -20.72
C LEU A 780 10.95 1.92 -20.55
N VAL A 781 11.41 1.07 -19.63
CA VAL A 781 12.84 0.78 -19.47
C VAL A 781 13.42 0.25 -20.78
N SER A 782 12.69 -0.61 -21.49
CA SER A 782 13.08 -1.11 -22.81
C SER A 782 13.11 0.00 -23.87
N MET A 783 12.11 0.88 -23.92
CA MET A 783 12.09 2.05 -24.82
C MET A 783 13.25 3.01 -24.57
N LEU A 784 13.54 3.32 -23.31
CA LEU A 784 14.63 4.22 -22.93
C LEU A 784 16.00 3.66 -23.36
N ARG A 785 16.16 2.33 -23.31
CA ARG A 785 17.34 1.64 -23.85
C ARG A 785 17.42 1.77 -25.38
N ILE A 786 16.30 1.63 -26.09
CA ILE A 786 16.24 1.78 -27.55
C ILE A 786 16.62 3.22 -27.96
N ILE A 787 16.05 4.23 -27.31
CA ILE A 787 16.37 5.65 -27.56
C ILE A 787 17.88 5.88 -27.40
N THR A 788 18.47 5.36 -26.31
CA THR A 788 19.92 5.48 -26.07
C THR A 788 20.75 4.80 -27.17
N LYS A 789 20.33 3.63 -27.67
CA LYS A 789 20.98 2.94 -28.79
C LYS A 789 20.86 3.72 -30.11
N VAL A 790 19.70 4.30 -30.40
CA VAL A 790 19.47 5.08 -31.62
C VAL A 790 20.30 6.37 -31.63
N VAL A 791 20.36 7.07 -30.49
CA VAL A 791 21.19 8.28 -30.33
C VAL A 791 22.67 7.96 -30.52
N THR A 792 23.14 6.83 -30.00
CA THR A 792 24.54 6.40 -30.19
C THR A 792 24.84 5.97 -31.63
N MET A 793 23.89 5.36 -32.34
CA MET A 793 24.04 5.03 -33.77
C MET A 793 24.01 6.25 -34.72
N ARG A 794 23.37 7.37 -34.33
CA ARG A 794 23.38 8.60 -35.14
C ARG A 794 24.69 9.40 -35.03
N LYS A 795 25.40 9.32 -33.91
CA LYS A 795 26.71 10.01 -33.72
C LYS A 795 27.78 9.68 -34.79
N PRO A 796 27.98 8.44 -35.25
CA PRO A 796 29.00 8.16 -36.26
C PRO A 796 28.70 8.76 -37.65
N LEU A 797 27.43 9.04 -37.99
CA LEU A 797 27.05 9.64 -39.28
C LEU A 797 27.33 11.15 -39.37
N ALA A 798 27.34 11.86 -38.24
CA ALA A 798 27.66 13.29 -38.22
C ALA A 798 29.17 13.55 -38.36
N ILE A 799 30.02 12.65 -37.85
CA ILE A 799 31.49 12.78 -37.91
C ILE A 799 32.01 12.41 -39.31
N SER A 800 31.38 11.46 -40.01
CA SER A 800 31.76 11.15 -41.40
C SER A 800 31.44 12.29 -42.38
N ASN A 801 30.37 13.07 -42.13
CA ASN A 801 30.04 14.22 -42.97
C ASN A 801 30.93 15.45 -42.71
N ILE A 802 31.56 15.56 -41.54
CA ILE A 802 32.54 16.63 -41.26
C ILE A 802 33.89 16.30 -41.90
N ASN A 803 34.32 15.04 -41.89
CA ASN A 803 35.59 14.63 -42.52
C ASN A 803 35.53 14.63 -44.06
N ASN A 804 34.36 14.46 -44.68
CA ASN A 804 34.22 14.56 -46.14
C ASN A 804 34.18 16.01 -46.65
N ASN A 805 33.83 16.99 -45.82
CA ASN A 805 33.84 18.41 -46.24
C ASN A 805 35.21 19.08 -46.11
N ASN A 806 36.15 18.50 -45.36
CA ASN A 806 37.52 19.01 -45.21
C ASN A 806 38.54 18.40 -46.20
N MET A 807 38.12 17.47 -47.08
CA MET A 807 39.00 16.88 -48.11
C MET A 807 38.85 17.48 -49.52
N ASN A 808 38.00 18.50 -49.71
CA ASN A 808 37.75 19.13 -51.02
C ASN A 808 38.24 20.59 -51.15
N VAL A 809 39.15 21.06 -50.28
CA VAL A 809 39.73 22.42 -50.40
C VAL A 809 41.26 22.37 -50.22
N VAL A 810 41.96 21.58 -51.05
CA VAL A 810 43.39 21.79 -51.37
C VAL A 810 43.62 21.29 -52.81
N SER A 811 43.24 22.09 -53.80
CA SER A 811 43.82 22.08 -55.15
C SER A 811 43.29 23.27 -55.95
N GLN A 812 43.92 24.42 -55.75
CA GLN A 812 44.09 25.46 -56.76
C GLN A 812 45.41 26.18 -56.49
#